data_AF-A0A396Z4T8-F1
#
_entry.id   AF-A0A396Z4T8-F1
#
_cell.length_a   1.000
_cell.length_b   1.000
_cell.length_c   1.000
_cell.angle_alpha   90.00
_cell.angle_beta   90.00
_cell.angle_gamma   90.00
#
_symmetry.space_group_name_H-M   'P 1'
#
loop_
_entity.id
_entity.type
_entity.pdbx_description
1 polymer ?
#
loop_
_entity_poly.entity_id
_entity_poly.type
_entity_poly.pdbx_seq_one_letter_code
_entity_poly.pdbx_strand_id
1 'polypeptide(L)'
;MYKTIEQILPKLGWFLFTVLVCTTQNCIPKPNGSSLIDTSILANFISVSQTPIDLKVKVTGLSGGTLILQSDNSDSLSISQNGTFQFSQQKSKYSNYSVSVLSQPNVNPNPAINCTITNPTGILDPFFAFVEVICAVKTYPVSVQVYGISSSVVGSLQVRSGSVDLLSITADGTYAFSGEVPDQSGYSVQIVSSPQDHVCQFETPPLPTGLIAGAPVILNVNCLSVINSVPVSQTVLRPSDTIDLTFSKNVTGCTLDGVNTPAGNLKFLQAPANFTFTASNKVRVNSGGAWPTGTGLYIRLSGCIDPGTGKAYNKGTPLVFTYTVTNEVKYVTQSGLPAGLCDTVANACSSIRYAVSNCSAVPCFVLVAGGTYSISDNATERIDLKDGVSLLGAFNSTFTQRNSNSFPSTIQDISPFGNCGAGEGTTCAAIFIGPPLATLTANIFINQFTIKSNPNNPWSTGVLLNGVNTGANQAIIAGNVIQGTDSVSAYTVGTIRSGIASYTISPNLNISNNYILGGSGNSASAAVYINNSVGVIFSNWLNGNSHVGSTAGDFSTGIFAKNLTVAQSLAISNNVINSFHLIGTPAVTAANTSGIRTLNVNATNFHVIHNTIFGGIGSTDSFGISSLGLGIEHKIANNQIFANSSATNSICLNFTPVPGASAEVKGNNLFNCTILGKTPLFNFGLSCLGNPGPLRNAACTTDIASGVNAQNFSANPFFLPATGPLNYFQLGGGSTPSACTSVYGGLDPLYAPYLIVYQNDKNGTARTSNVSPTFPVPLGSFGYSIGAYEFNGVCQ
;
A
#
# COMPACT_ATOMS: atom_id res chain seq x y z
N MET A 1 20.70 63.11 -45.17
CA MET A 1 20.65 63.89 -46.44
C MET A 1 21.35 63.24 -47.63
N TYR A 2 21.65 61.94 -47.57
CA TYR A 2 21.79 61.08 -48.77
C TYR A 2 20.43 60.59 -49.31
N LYS A 3 19.32 61.20 -48.85
CA LYS A 3 17.93 60.78 -49.15
C LYS A 3 17.23 61.64 -50.21
N THR A 4 17.90 62.66 -50.74
CA THR A 4 17.31 63.61 -51.71
C THR A 4 17.71 63.35 -53.16
N ILE A 5 18.64 62.43 -53.44
CA ILE A 5 19.16 62.15 -54.79
C ILE A 5 18.46 60.94 -55.45
N GLU A 6 18.05 59.91 -54.69
CA GLU A 6 17.36 58.73 -55.25
C GLU A 6 15.90 58.97 -55.68
N GLN A 7 15.26 60.05 -55.23
CA GLN A 7 13.89 60.40 -55.62
C GLN A 7 13.81 61.29 -56.86
N ILE A 8 14.95 61.85 -57.32
CA ILE A 8 15.02 62.78 -58.47
C ILE A 8 15.44 62.04 -59.74
N LEU A 9 16.32 61.04 -59.65
CA LEU A 9 16.78 60.25 -60.81
C LEU A 9 15.64 59.59 -61.63
N PRO A 10 14.62 58.93 -61.04
CA PRO A 10 13.56 58.32 -61.84
C PRO A 10 12.65 59.38 -62.48
N LYS A 11 12.48 60.56 -61.87
CA LYS A 11 11.66 61.66 -62.40
C LYS A 11 12.35 62.45 -63.51
N LEU A 12 13.67 62.65 -63.40
CA LEU A 12 14.50 63.22 -64.47
C LEU A 12 14.65 62.22 -65.63
N GLY A 13 14.78 60.92 -65.33
CA GLY A 13 14.75 59.84 -66.32
C GLY A 13 13.42 59.76 -67.05
N TRP A 14 12.28 59.89 -66.36
CA TRP A 14 10.96 59.93 -66.99
C TRP A 14 10.76 61.17 -67.86
N PHE A 15 11.26 62.34 -67.42
CA PHE A 15 11.20 63.59 -68.18
C PHE A 15 12.08 63.55 -69.44
N LEU A 16 13.31 63.02 -69.32
CA LEU A 16 14.19 62.79 -70.47
C LEU A 16 13.62 61.73 -71.41
N PHE A 17 12.97 60.68 -70.90
CA PHE A 17 12.29 59.66 -71.70
C PHE A 17 11.05 60.21 -72.40
N THR A 18 10.25 61.08 -71.77
CA THR A 18 9.10 61.74 -72.41
C THR A 18 9.50 62.79 -73.43
N VAL A 19 10.61 63.52 -73.21
CA VAL A 19 11.19 64.44 -74.21
C VAL A 19 11.80 63.67 -75.39
N LEU A 20 12.43 62.51 -75.15
CA LEU A 20 12.93 61.62 -76.21
C LEU A 20 11.78 60.98 -77.01
N VAL A 21 10.67 60.62 -76.36
CA VAL A 21 9.47 60.06 -77.02
C VAL A 21 8.65 61.15 -77.76
N CYS A 22 8.67 62.41 -77.32
CA CYS A 22 8.00 63.51 -78.01
C CYS A 22 8.83 64.11 -79.18
N THR A 23 10.16 63.93 -79.20
CA THR A 23 11.04 64.45 -80.27
C THR A 23 11.41 63.41 -81.34
N THR A 24 10.99 62.15 -81.18
CA THR A 24 11.21 61.05 -82.15
C THR A 24 9.92 60.65 -82.90
N GLN A 25 9.02 61.62 -83.13
CA GLN A 25 7.70 61.46 -83.75
C GLN A 25 7.66 60.93 -85.21
N ASN A 26 8.66 60.22 -85.70
CA ASN A 26 8.66 59.66 -87.06
C ASN A 26 9.12 58.19 -87.18
N CYS A 27 9.06 57.35 -86.14
CA CYS A 27 9.42 55.92 -86.28
C CYS A 27 8.71 54.92 -85.34
N ILE A 28 7.44 55.13 -84.96
CA ILE A 28 6.58 54.02 -84.50
C ILE A 28 5.33 54.00 -85.38
N PRO A 29 5.23 53.09 -86.37
CA PRO A 29 4.05 53.01 -87.21
C PRO A 29 2.84 52.61 -86.36
N LYS A 30 1.76 53.38 -86.53
CA LYS A 30 0.42 53.12 -86.01
C LYS A 30 0.03 51.67 -86.39
N PRO A 31 -0.42 50.81 -85.47
CA PRO A 31 -0.94 49.50 -85.84
C PRO A 31 -2.16 49.72 -86.74
N ASN A 32 -2.06 49.32 -88.00
CA ASN A 32 -3.17 49.38 -88.93
C ASN A 32 -4.22 48.34 -88.50
N GLY A 33 -5.30 48.81 -87.87
CA GLY A 33 -6.49 47.99 -87.61
C GLY A 33 -7.05 47.99 -86.19
N SER A 34 -6.47 48.71 -85.22
CA SER A 34 -7.01 48.70 -83.84
C SER A 34 -8.19 49.66 -83.69
N SER A 35 -9.38 49.12 -83.40
CA SER A 35 -10.59 49.92 -83.13
C SER A 35 -10.49 50.61 -81.77
N LEU A 36 -11.35 51.62 -81.50
CA LEU A 36 -11.46 52.26 -80.17
C LEU A 36 -11.64 51.24 -79.03
N ILE A 37 -12.16 50.04 -79.34
CA ILE A 37 -12.32 48.93 -78.41
C ILE A 37 -10.94 48.39 -77.97
N ASP A 38 -9.94 48.28 -78.85
CA ASP A 38 -8.60 47.72 -78.51
C ASP A 38 -7.78 48.65 -77.60
N THR A 39 -7.87 49.97 -77.78
CA THR A 39 -7.26 50.93 -76.85
C THR A 39 -7.95 50.94 -75.49
N SER A 40 -9.27 50.73 -75.46
CA SER A 40 -10.02 50.62 -74.19
C SER A 40 -9.77 49.29 -73.48
N ILE A 41 -9.51 48.20 -74.22
CA ILE A 41 -9.10 46.90 -73.68
C ILE A 41 -7.69 46.99 -73.09
N LEU A 42 -6.72 47.61 -73.78
CA LEU A 42 -5.36 47.79 -73.25
C LEU A 42 -5.33 48.76 -72.06
N ALA A 43 -6.11 49.85 -72.10
CA ALA A 43 -6.26 50.77 -70.97
C ALA A 43 -6.97 50.11 -69.77
N ASN A 44 -8.00 49.28 -70.00
CA ASN A 44 -8.61 48.46 -68.95
C ASN A 44 -7.64 47.40 -68.43
N PHE A 45 -6.81 46.80 -69.29
CA PHE A 45 -5.81 45.83 -68.87
C PHE A 45 -4.74 46.48 -67.99
N ILE A 46 -4.28 47.69 -68.34
CA ILE A 46 -3.33 48.47 -67.54
C ILE A 46 -3.97 49.00 -66.25
N SER A 47 -5.22 49.46 -66.28
CA SER A 47 -5.92 49.93 -65.07
C SER A 47 -6.23 48.79 -64.10
N VAL A 48 -6.70 47.63 -64.60
CA VAL A 48 -6.93 46.41 -63.82
C VAL A 48 -5.62 45.78 -63.34
N SER A 49 -4.53 45.94 -64.09
CA SER A 49 -3.17 45.51 -63.69
C SER A 49 -2.57 46.37 -62.57
N GLN A 50 -3.05 47.60 -62.34
CA GLN A 50 -2.49 48.54 -61.36
C GLN A 50 -3.37 48.75 -60.12
N THR A 51 -4.56 48.13 -60.03
CA THR A 51 -5.39 48.20 -58.83
C THR A 51 -4.65 47.59 -57.63
N PRO A 52 -4.38 48.35 -56.55
CA PRO A 52 -3.83 47.79 -55.32
C PRO A 52 -4.72 46.69 -54.76
N ILE A 53 -4.11 45.69 -54.12
CA ILE A 53 -4.80 44.56 -53.50
C ILE A 53 -4.39 44.44 -52.02
N ASP A 54 -5.29 43.87 -51.21
CA ASP A 54 -5.08 43.70 -49.78
C ASP A 54 -4.04 42.59 -49.51
N LEU A 55 -3.08 42.87 -48.63
CA LEU A 55 -2.24 41.84 -48.04
C LEU A 55 -3.03 41.17 -46.91
N LYS A 56 -3.51 39.95 -47.19
CA LYS A 56 -4.34 39.20 -46.25
C LYS A 56 -3.51 38.22 -45.42
N VAL A 57 -3.90 38.04 -44.17
CA VAL A 57 -3.28 37.13 -43.20
C VAL A 57 -4.31 36.13 -42.72
N LYS A 58 -3.98 34.85 -42.69
CA LYS A 58 -4.83 33.80 -42.12
C LYS A 58 -4.18 33.30 -40.84
N VAL A 59 -4.86 33.46 -39.70
CA VAL A 59 -4.39 33.03 -38.39
C VAL A 59 -5.17 31.81 -37.92
N THR A 60 -4.44 30.78 -37.50
CA THR A 60 -5.00 29.55 -36.92
C THR A 60 -4.31 29.22 -35.59
N GLY A 61 -5.03 28.57 -34.67
CA GLY A 61 -4.51 28.13 -33.37
C GLY A 61 -4.29 29.21 -32.30
N LEU A 62 -4.72 30.46 -32.55
CA LEU A 62 -4.71 31.53 -31.55
C LEU A 62 -5.86 31.29 -30.55
N SER A 63 -5.52 30.89 -29.33
CA SER A 63 -6.48 30.55 -28.27
C SER A 63 -6.64 31.63 -27.19
N GLY A 64 -5.88 32.74 -27.27
CA GLY A 64 -5.99 33.89 -26.36
C GLY A 64 -4.89 34.94 -26.58
N GLY A 65 -5.08 36.14 -26.03
CA GLY A 65 -4.13 37.27 -26.15
C GLY A 65 -4.27 38.05 -27.46
N THR A 66 -3.36 39.01 -27.68
CA THR A 66 -3.29 39.80 -28.92
C THR A 66 -1.96 39.56 -29.61
N LEU A 67 -2.01 39.00 -30.82
CA LEU A 67 -0.86 38.93 -31.75
C LEU A 67 -0.76 40.26 -32.50
N ILE A 68 0.44 40.83 -32.58
CA ILE A 68 0.69 42.01 -33.40
C ILE A 68 1.68 41.65 -34.50
N LEU A 69 1.23 41.76 -35.75
CA LEU A 69 2.05 41.58 -36.95
C LEU A 69 2.44 42.93 -37.53
N GLN A 70 3.60 43.00 -38.18
CA GLN A 70 4.07 44.19 -38.87
C GLN A 70 4.47 43.84 -40.30
N SER A 71 3.98 44.60 -41.27
CA SER A 71 4.41 44.50 -42.67
C SER A 71 5.57 45.45 -42.99
N ASP A 72 6.20 45.23 -44.14
CA ASP A 72 7.39 45.95 -44.64
C ASP A 72 7.22 47.48 -44.84
N ASN A 73 6.00 47.97 -44.92
CA ASN A 73 5.65 49.40 -44.93
C ASN A 73 5.41 49.98 -43.51
N SER A 74 5.77 49.24 -42.45
CA SER A 74 5.51 49.59 -41.05
C SER A 74 4.02 49.65 -40.65
N ASP A 75 3.13 49.09 -41.47
CA ASP A 75 1.72 48.91 -41.09
C ASP A 75 1.61 47.75 -40.09
N SER A 76 0.75 47.92 -39.07
CA SER A 76 0.61 46.97 -37.96
C SER A 76 -0.79 46.40 -37.90
N LEU A 77 -0.90 45.08 -37.71
CA LEU A 77 -2.16 44.36 -37.64
C LEU A 77 -2.28 43.63 -36.31
N SER A 78 -3.26 44.05 -35.50
CA SER A 78 -3.59 43.44 -34.20
C SER A 78 -4.68 42.38 -34.36
N ILE A 79 -4.43 41.17 -33.85
CA ILE A 79 -5.28 40.00 -34.05
C ILE A 79 -5.53 39.31 -32.70
N SER A 80 -6.80 39.12 -32.33
CA SER A 80 -7.21 38.51 -31.05
C SER A 80 -7.99 37.20 -31.19
N GLN A 81 -8.25 36.74 -32.42
CA GLN A 81 -9.00 35.51 -32.69
C GLN A 81 -8.54 34.86 -34.01
N ASN A 82 -8.89 33.59 -34.21
CA ASN A 82 -8.64 32.91 -35.48
C ASN A 82 -9.50 33.49 -36.60
N GLY A 83 -8.97 33.50 -37.82
CA GLY A 83 -9.69 34.04 -38.97
C GLY A 83 -8.77 34.57 -40.06
N THR A 84 -9.38 35.23 -41.04
CA THR A 84 -8.67 35.95 -42.08
C THR A 84 -8.78 37.45 -41.81
N PHE A 85 -7.63 38.12 -41.82
CA PHE A 85 -7.48 39.53 -41.54
C PHE A 85 -6.72 40.18 -42.70
N GLN A 86 -6.68 41.51 -42.74
CA GLN A 86 -5.95 42.25 -43.77
C GLN A 86 -5.24 43.45 -43.16
N PHE A 87 -4.06 43.76 -43.68
CA PHE A 87 -3.40 45.04 -43.39
C PHE A 87 -4.21 46.19 -43.98
N SER A 88 -4.11 47.37 -43.35
CA SER A 88 -4.89 48.55 -43.75
C SER A 88 -4.36 49.17 -45.05
N GLN A 89 -3.06 49.05 -45.28
CA GLN A 89 -2.41 49.54 -46.49
C GLN A 89 -2.39 48.47 -47.59
N GLN A 90 -2.99 48.81 -48.72
CA GLN A 90 -2.96 47.98 -49.93
C GLN A 90 -1.61 48.05 -50.63
N LYS A 91 -1.24 46.98 -51.33
CA LYS A 91 0.01 46.92 -52.11
C LYS A 91 -0.28 46.66 -53.59
N SER A 92 0.63 47.10 -54.45
CA SER A 92 0.54 46.83 -55.89
C SER A 92 0.55 45.31 -56.13
N LYS A 93 -0.26 44.86 -57.10
CA LYS A 93 -0.22 43.47 -57.59
C LYS A 93 1.22 43.10 -57.99
N TYR A 94 1.62 41.87 -57.68
CA TYR A 94 2.95 41.32 -57.94
C TYR A 94 4.13 42.01 -57.24
N SER A 95 3.87 42.87 -56.24
CA SER A 95 4.93 43.41 -55.39
C SER A 95 5.40 42.38 -54.35
N ASN A 96 6.65 42.53 -53.90
CA ASN A 96 7.16 41.74 -52.78
C ASN A 96 6.47 42.16 -51.47
N TYR A 97 6.26 41.23 -50.55
CA TYR A 97 5.85 41.50 -49.18
C TYR A 97 6.83 40.89 -48.18
N SER A 98 6.90 41.48 -46.98
CA SER A 98 7.52 40.88 -45.81
C SER A 98 6.64 41.18 -44.59
N VAL A 99 6.39 40.17 -43.77
CA VAL A 99 5.62 40.26 -42.52
C VAL A 99 6.44 39.63 -41.40
N SER A 100 6.51 40.33 -40.27
CA SER A 100 7.15 39.86 -39.04
C SER A 100 6.17 39.89 -37.87
N VAL A 101 6.45 39.09 -36.84
CA VAL A 101 5.73 39.18 -35.57
C VAL A 101 6.37 40.31 -34.77
N LEU A 102 5.62 41.38 -34.52
CA LEU A 102 6.05 42.52 -33.71
C LEU A 102 5.86 42.23 -32.21
N SER A 103 4.78 41.54 -31.84
CA SER A 103 4.51 41.13 -30.46
C SER A 103 3.75 39.80 -30.42
N GLN A 104 4.26 38.85 -29.63
CA GLN A 104 3.58 37.58 -29.37
C GLN A 104 2.39 37.80 -28.41
N PRO A 105 1.34 36.96 -28.48
CA PRO A 105 0.24 37.03 -27.53
C PRO A 105 0.73 36.84 -26.09
N ASN A 106 0.61 37.86 -25.24
CA ASN A 106 0.84 37.75 -23.80
C ASN A 106 -0.48 37.94 -23.05
N VAL A 107 -0.84 36.98 -22.20
CA VAL A 107 -2.03 37.10 -21.34
C VAL A 107 -1.77 36.29 -20.08
N ASN A 108 -1.74 36.96 -18.93
CA ASN A 108 -1.84 36.32 -17.62
C ASN A 108 -3.31 36.49 -17.18
N PRO A 109 -4.08 35.43 -16.89
CA PRO A 109 -3.66 34.07 -16.56
C PRO A 109 -3.97 33.04 -17.67
N ASN A 110 -3.68 33.30 -18.95
CA ASN A 110 -3.92 32.33 -20.03
C ASN A 110 -2.60 31.63 -20.46
N PRO A 111 -2.67 30.46 -21.11
CA PRO A 111 -1.47 29.75 -21.54
C PRO A 111 -0.59 30.64 -22.43
N ALA A 112 0.72 30.62 -22.23
CA ALA A 112 1.66 31.25 -23.14
C ALA A 112 1.50 30.65 -24.54
N ILE A 113 1.30 31.50 -25.56
CA ILE A 113 1.11 31.09 -26.96
C ILE A 113 2.26 31.63 -27.79
N ASN A 114 2.73 30.82 -28.75
CA ASN A 114 3.72 31.22 -29.74
C ASN A 114 3.13 31.10 -31.15
N CYS A 115 3.12 32.21 -31.87
CA CYS A 115 2.69 32.31 -33.25
C CYS A 115 3.90 32.41 -34.19
N THR A 116 3.92 31.56 -35.21
CA THR A 116 4.94 31.57 -36.27
C THR A 116 4.30 31.83 -37.63
N ILE A 117 5.01 32.58 -38.47
CA ILE A 117 4.58 32.87 -39.84
C ILE A 117 5.24 31.83 -40.76
N THR A 118 4.46 31.08 -41.54
CA THR A 118 4.99 30.01 -42.40
C THR A 118 5.58 30.55 -43.71
N ASN A 119 5.02 31.65 -44.23
CA ASN A 119 5.45 32.32 -45.45
C ASN A 119 5.68 33.83 -45.20
N PRO A 120 6.70 34.21 -44.40
CA PRO A 120 6.91 35.58 -43.96
C PRO A 120 7.27 36.54 -45.10
N THR A 121 7.76 36.03 -46.23
CA THR A 121 8.07 36.81 -47.44
C THR A 121 7.49 36.13 -48.67
N GLY A 122 7.21 36.92 -49.72
CA GLY A 122 6.69 36.39 -50.98
C GLY A 122 6.28 37.47 -51.97
N ILE A 123 5.63 37.06 -53.05
CA ILE A 123 5.05 37.93 -54.08
C ILE A 123 3.53 37.93 -53.91
N LEU A 124 2.92 39.11 -53.92
CA LEU A 124 1.47 39.27 -53.73
C LEU A 124 0.71 39.02 -55.05
N ASP A 125 0.21 37.79 -55.23
CA ASP A 125 -0.52 37.36 -56.43
C ASP A 125 -2.05 37.51 -56.28
N PRO A 126 -2.79 38.01 -57.28
CA PRO A 126 -4.26 38.14 -57.22
C PRO A 126 -5.04 36.83 -57.06
N PHE A 127 -4.45 35.70 -57.45
CA PHE A 127 -5.08 34.38 -57.47
C PHE A 127 -4.66 33.51 -56.28
N PHE A 128 -3.60 33.85 -55.53
CA PHE A 128 -3.18 33.12 -54.33
C PHE A 128 -2.29 33.91 -53.35
N ALA A 129 -2.33 33.43 -52.10
CA ALA A 129 -1.45 33.68 -50.94
C ALA A 129 -1.94 34.70 -49.89
N PHE A 130 -2.59 34.15 -48.85
CA PHE A 130 -2.60 34.76 -47.53
C PHE A 130 -1.24 34.52 -46.89
N VAL A 131 -0.78 35.42 -46.02
CA VAL A 131 0.27 35.13 -45.05
C VAL A 131 -0.33 34.22 -43.99
N GLU A 132 0.17 33.00 -43.88
CA GLU A 132 -0.33 32.01 -42.95
C GLU A 132 0.45 32.08 -41.64
N VAL A 133 -0.30 32.22 -40.54
CA VAL A 133 0.21 32.28 -39.19
C VAL A 133 -0.40 31.12 -38.40
N ILE A 134 0.48 30.33 -37.81
CA ILE A 134 0.11 29.19 -36.98
C ILE A 134 0.55 29.50 -35.56
N CYS A 135 -0.42 29.52 -34.65
CA CYS A 135 -0.19 29.68 -33.23
C CYS A 135 -0.37 28.36 -32.51
N ALA A 136 0.50 28.09 -31.53
CA ALA A 136 0.39 26.92 -30.66
C ALA A 136 0.68 27.32 -29.21
N VAL A 137 0.07 26.61 -28.26
CA VAL A 137 0.41 26.77 -26.85
C VAL A 137 1.85 26.33 -26.65
N LYS A 138 2.61 27.14 -25.90
CA LYS A 138 3.99 26.84 -25.56
C LYS A 138 4.02 25.66 -24.60
N THR A 139 4.89 24.71 -24.88
CA THR A 139 5.12 23.53 -24.06
C THR A 139 6.40 23.70 -23.25
N TYR A 140 6.46 23.04 -22.10
CA TYR A 140 7.60 23.05 -21.21
C TYR A 140 7.96 21.63 -20.78
N PRO A 141 9.26 21.28 -20.70
CA PRO A 141 9.66 19.96 -20.24
C PRO A 141 9.45 19.83 -18.73
N VAL A 142 9.07 18.61 -18.34
CA VAL A 142 9.14 18.14 -16.96
C VAL A 142 10.33 17.21 -16.86
N SER A 143 11.17 17.42 -15.84
CA SER A 143 12.37 16.62 -15.61
C SER A 143 12.41 16.13 -14.17
N VAL A 144 13.15 15.05 -13.94
CA VAL A 144 13.53 14.58 -12.61
C VAL A 144 15.02 14.75 -12.40
N GLN A 145 15.40 15.32 -11.28
CA GLN A 145 16.79 15.34 -10.81
C GLN A 145 16.94 14.27 -9.74
N VAL A 146 17.68 13.22 -10.07
CA VAL A 146 17.85 12.03 -9.22
C VAL A 146 19.16 12.11 -8.45
N TYR A 147 19.09 11.73 -7.17
CA TYR A 147 20.22 11.67 -6.26
C TYR A 147 20.23 10.34 -5.49
N GLY A 148 21.43 9.85 -5.17
CA GLY A 148 21.59 8.79 -4.19
C GLY A 148 21.54 7.36 -4.73
N ILE A 149 21.54 7.12 -6.04
CA ILE A 149 21.61 5.77 -6.64
C ILE A 149 23.04 5.23 -6.53
N SER A 150 23.22 4.05 -5.92
CA SER A 150 24.52 3.40 -5.74
C SER A 150 25.18 3.07 -7.09
N SER A 151 26.50 3.12 -7.19
CA SER A 151 27.22 2.63 -8.38
C SER A 151 27.15 1.11 -8.55
N SER A 152 26.81 0.38 -7.48
CA SER A 152 26.61 -1.07 -7.47
C SER A 152 25.14 -1.47 -7.64
N VAL A 153 24.31 -0.61 -8.24
CA VAL A 153 22.86 -0.80 -8.34
C VAL A 153 22.49 -2.03 -9.15
N VAL A 154 21.47 -2.75 -8.69
CA VAL A 154 20.78 -3.80 -9.45
C VAL A 154 19.35 -3.31 -9.73
N GLY A 155 18.91 -3.41 -10.98
CA GLY A 155 17.62 -2.84 -11.42
C GLY A 155 17.72 -1.35 -11.76
N SER A 156 16.57 -0.66 -11.83
CA SER A 156 16.49 0.76 -12.18
C SER A 156 15.36 1.47 -11.42
N LEU A 157 15.51 2.77 -11.23
CA LEU A 157 14.44 3.67 -10.84
C LEU A 157 13.53 3.87 -12.05
N GLN A 158 12.26 3.52 -11.92
CA GLN A 158 11.26 3.78 -12.94
C GLN A 158 10.38 4.94 -12.53
N VAL A 159 10.37 6.03 -13.31
CA VAL A 159 9.52 7.19 -13.08
C VAL A 159 8.65 7.43 -14.29
N ARG A 160 7.35 7.65 -14.09
CA ARG A 160 6.37 7.79 -15.17
C ARG A 160 5.68 9.15 -15.11
N SER A 161 5.54 9.79 -16.28
CA SER A 161 4.69 10.95 -16.51
C SER A 161 3.52 10.53 -17.41
N GLY A 162 2.28 10.78 -16.99
CA GLY A 162 1.09 10.33 -17.72
C GLY A 162 0.99 8.80 -17.84
N SER A 163 0.47 8.31 -18.98
CA SER A 163 0.19 6.87 -19.21
C SER A 163 1.32 6.10 -19.90
N VAL A 164 2.17 6.77 -20.69
CA VAL A 164 3.14 6.11 -21.59
C VAL A 164 4.58 6.57 -21.42
N ASP A 165 4.85 7.75 -20.87
CA ASP A 165 6.20 8.29 -20.77
C ASP A 165 6.90 7.77 -19.51
N LEU A 166 7.79 6.78 -19.68
CA LEU A 166 8.49 6.08 -18.62
C LEU A 166 10.01 6.27 -18.76
N LEU A 167 10.64 6.83 -17.73
CA LEU A 167 12.08 6.90 -17.58
C LEU A 167 12.58 5.70 -16.79
N SER A 168 13.66 5.08 -17.26
CA SER A 168 14.43 4.05 -16.54
C SER A 168 15.82 4.60 -16.24
N ILE A 169 16.11 4.77 -14.96
CA ILE A 169 17.26 5.54 -14.46
C ILE A 169 18.14 4.63 -13.59
N THR A 170 19.43 4.56 -13.90
CA THR A 170 20.42 3.71 -13.20
C THR A 170 21.55 4.50 -12.55
N ALA A 171 21.55 5.82 -12.68
CA ALA A 171 22.56 6.70 -12.11
C ALA A 171 21.95 8.04 -11.67
N ASP A 172 22.70 8.81 -10.89
CA ASP A 172 22.32 10.17 -10.51
C ASP A 172 22.43 11.10 -11.72
N GLY A 173 21.53 12.08 -11.82
CA GLY A 173 21.50 13.02 -12.94
C GLY A 173 20.14 13.69 -13.15
N THR A 174 20.09 14.64 -14.08
CA THR A 174 18.83 15.21 -14.57
C THR A 174 18.33 14.41 -15.77
N TYR A 175 17.08 13.98 -15.74
CA TYR A 175 16.44 13.23 -16.82
C TYR A 175 15.13 13.91 -17.19
N ALA A 176 14.99 14.30 -18.46
CA ALA A 176 13.77 14.91 -18.98
C ALA A 176 12.83 13.85 -19.55
N PHE A 177 11.53 14.00 -19.31
CA PHE A 177 10.51 13.24 -20.04
C PHE A 177 10.49 13.65 -21.51
N SER A 178 10.13 12.73 -22.39
CA SER A 178 10.06 12.99 -23.84
C SER A 178 8.88 13.89 -24.22
N GLY A 179 7.76 13.74 -23.52
CA GLY A 179 6.57 14.57 -23.68
C GLY A 179 6.69 15.87 -22.89
N GLU A 180 6.62 17.00 -23.60
CA GLU A 180 6.47 18.30 -22.97
C GLU A 180 5.00 18.57 -22.61
N VAL A 181 4.79 19.35 -21.54
CA VAL A 181 3.45 19.68 -21.04
C VAL A 181 3.10 21.10 -21.46
N PRO A 182 1.93 21.36 -22.06
CA PRO A 182 1.50 22.72 -22.42
C PRO A 182 1.41 23.62 -21.19
N ASP A 183 1.69 24.91 -21.38
CA ASP A 183 1.56 25.90 -20.30
C ASP A 183 0.15 25.87 -19.68
N GLN A 184 0.09 26.03 -18.36
CA GLN A 184 -1.11 25.89 -17.52
C GLN A 184 -1.81 24.53 -17.54
N SER A 185 -1.27 23.54 -18.25
CA SER A 185 -1.76 22.17 -18.14
C SER A 185 -1.17 21.48 -16.90
N GLY A 186 -1.91 20.52 -16.36
CA GLY A 186 -1.48 19.72 -15.23
C GLY A 186 -0.41 18.71 -15.61
N TYR A 187 0.63 18.59 -14.80
CA TYR A 187 1.56 17.46 -14.83
C TYR A 187 1.30 16.54 -13.63
N SER A 188 1.59 15.26 -13.81
CA SER A 188 1.53 14.25 -12.75
C SER A 188 2.60 13.20 -12.98
N VAL A 189 3.55 13.13 -12.06
CA VAL A 189 4.69 12.22 -12.12
C VAL A 189 4.63 11.24 -10.94
N GLN A 190 4.90 9.97 -11.21
CA GLN A 190 4.85 8.90 -10.22
C GLN A 190 6.13 8.05 -10.28
N ILE A 191 6.60 7.61 -9.12
CA ILE A 191 7.64 6.57 -9.04
C ILE A 191 6.91 5.23 -9.15
N VAL A 192 7.29 4.44 -10.16
CA VAL A 192 6.71 3.11 -10.43
C VAL A 192 7.48 2.03 -9.67
N SER A 193 8.81 2.09 -9.69
CA SER A 193 9.67 1.17 -8.93
C SER A 193 10.98 1.85 -8.54
N SER A 194 11.58 1.39 -7.45
CA SER A 194 12.95 1.77 -7.06
C SER A 194 13.93 0.66 -7.43
N PRO A 195 15.23 0.96 -7.62
CA PRO A 195 16.26 -0.07 -7.73
C PRO A 195 16.33 -0.94 -6.47
N GLN A 196 16.96 -2.11 -6.57
CA GLN A 196 17.13 -3.02 -5.44
C GLN A 196 17.86 -2.33 -4.28
N ASP A 197 17.38 -2.55 -3.06
CA ASP A 197 17.89 -1.99 -1.80
C ASP A 197 17.84 -0.44 -1.72
N HIS A 198 17.12 0.22 -2.63
CA HIS A 198 16.85 1.64 -2.62
C HIS A 198 15.38 1.95 -2.30
N VAL A 199 15.17 3.04 -1.55
CA VAL A 199 13.87 3.69 -1.36
C VAL A 199 13.93 5.06 -2.00
N CYS A 200 13.33 5.21 -3.18
CA CYS A 200 13.27 6.49 -3.89
C CYS A 200 11.98 7.24 -3.61
N GLN A 201 12.09 8.56 -3.44
CA GLN A 201 10.95 9.42 -3.13
C GLN A 201 11.13 10.85 -3.63
N PHE A 202 10.03 11.50 -3.98
CA PHE A 202 10.04 12.93 -4.33
C PHE A 202 10.32 13.80 -3.11
N GLU A 203 11.16 14.81 -3.28
CA GLU A 203 11.36 15.89 -2.32
C GLU A 203 10.55 17.12 -2.74
N THR A 204 9.92 17.77 -1.76
CA THR A 204 9.01 18.90 -1.97
C THR A 204 9.56 20.14 -1.29
N PRO A 205 9.43 21.34 -1.90
CA PRO A 205 8.89 21.62 -3.23
C PRO A 205 9.89 21.34 -4.39
N PRO A 206 9.43 21.17 -5.65
CA PRO A 206 8.03 21.16 -6.12
C PRO A 206 7.29 19.83 -5.87
N LEU A 207 5.95 19.88 -5.85
CA LEU A 207 5.10 18.68 -5.72
C LEU A 207 5.16 17.83 -7.02
N PRO A 208 5.01 16.49 -6.93
CA PRO A 208 5.01 15.61 -8.10
C PRO A 208 3.75 15.76 -8.97
N THR A 209 2.78 16.56 -8.53
CA THR A 209 1.62 17.00 -9.28
C THR A 209 1.52 18.52 -9.20
N GLY A 210 1.08 19.17 -10.27
CA GLY A 210 0.98 20.63 -10.33
C GLY A 210 0.62 21.14 -11.71
N LEU A 211 0.66 22.46 -11.89
CA LEU A 211 0.49 23.12 -13.19
C LEU A 211 1.83 23.63 -13.70
N ILE A 212 2.02 23.59 -15.01
CA ILE A 212 3.10 24.35 -15.66
C ILE A 212 2.74 25.85 -15.59
N ALA A 213 3.67 26.67 -15.13
CA ALA A 213 3.48 28.11 -14.99
C ALA A 213 4.62 28.88 -15.66
N GLY A 214 4.63 28.86 -16.99
CA GLY A 214 5.55 29.65 -17.82
C GLY A 214 7.03 29.23 -17.79
N ALA A 215 7.38 28.12 -17.13
CA ALA A 215 8.75 27.62 -17.01
C ALA A 215 8.82 26.08 -16.90
N PRO A 216 9.98 25.45 -17.24
CA PRO A 216 10.23 24.04 -16.99
C PRO A 216 10.12 23.66 -15.51
N VAL A 217 9.69 22.44 -15.24
CA VAL A 217 9.61 21.89 -13.87
C VAL A 217 10.67 20.82 -13.68
N ILE A 218 11.49 20.94 -12.63
CA ILE A 218 12.47 19.93 -12.23
C ILE A 218 12.07 19.38 -10.86
N LEU A 219 11.64 18.11 -10.82
CA LEU A 219 11.28 17.41 -9.60
C LEU A 219 12.53 16.76 -8.99
N ASN A 220 12.74 16.95 -7.68
CA ASN A 220 13.84 16.29 -6.98
C ASN A 220 13.42 14.89 -6.54
N VAL A 221 14.22 13.87 -6.90
CA VAL A 221 14.03 12.48 -6.46
C VAL A 221 15.23 12.06 -5.63
N ASN A 222 14.98 11.78 -4.36
CA ASN A 222 16.00 11.31 -3.42
C ASN A 222 15.87 9.79 -3.25
N CYS A 223 16.92 9.07 -3.63
CA CYS A 223 17.08 7.63 -3.50
C CYS A 223 18.14 7.24 -2.47
N LEU A 224 18.64 8.19 -1.66
CA LEU A 224 19.64 7.94 -0.62
C LEU A 224 19.11 6.92 0.38
N SER A 225 19.78 5.76 0.43
CA SER A 225 19.31 4.58 1.17
C SER A 225 20.47 3.91 1.92
N VAL A 226 20.14 3.16 2.98
CA VAL A 226 21.05 2.15 3.52
C VAL A 226 20.85 0.89 2.70
N ILE A 227 21.81 0.61 1.82
CA ILE A 227 21.72 -0.47 0.82
C ILE A 227 22.16 -1.82 1.37
N ASN A 228 22.86 -1.84 2.51
CA ASN A 228 23.24 -3.07 3.18
C ASN A 228 23.39 -2.85 4.68
N SER A 229 23.01 -3.87 5.46
CA SER A 229 23.20 -3.92 6.91
C SER A 229 23.77 -5.28 7.28
N VAL A 230 24.83 -5.32 8.06
CA VAL A 230 25.48 -6.55 8.50
C VAL A 230 25.67 -6.49 10.02
N PRO A 231 24.97 -7.33 10.80
CA PRO A 231 23.92 -8.25 10.39
C PRO A 231 22.68 -7.53 9.82
N VAL A 232 21.95 -8.24 8.94
CA VAL A 232 20.75 -7.70 8.26
C VAL A 232 19.68 -7.25 9.26
N SER A 233 18.95 -6.18 8.97
CA SER A 233 17.82 -5.75 9.80
C SER A 233 16.83 -6.90 10.06
N GLN A 234 16.17 -6.86 11.22
CA GLN A 234 15.26 -7.91 11.70
C GLN A 234 15.96 -9.27 11.88
N THR A 235 17.26 -9.29 12.20
CA THR A 235 17.99 -10.52 12.52
C THR A 235 18.38 -10.60 13.99
N VAL A 236 19.22 -11.58 14.30
CA VAL A 236 19.72 -11.85 15.64
C VAL A 236 21.17 -11.39 15.77
N LEU A 237 21.47 -10.77 16.90
CA LEU A 237 22.80 -10.39 17.34
C LEU A 237 23.23 -11.32 18.49
N ARG A 238 24.50 -11.67 18.53
CA ARG A 238 25.18 -12.13 19.75
C ARG A 238 25.61 -10.91 20.56
N PRO A 239 25.87 -11.03 21.88
CA PRO A 239 26.10 -9.88 22.75
C PRO A 239 27.30 -9.01 22.33
N SER A 240 28.29 -9.57 21.63
CA SER A 240 29.48 -8.86 21.15
C SER A 240 29.43 -8.45 19.67
N ASP A 241 28.32 -8.71 18.97
CA ASP A 241 28.24 -8.42 17.54
C ASP A 241 28.26 -6.91 17.26
N THR A 242 28.84 -6.53 16.15
CA THR A 242 28.81 -5.15 15.63
C THR A 242 27.77 -5.02 14.54
N ILE A 243 27.19 -3.83 14.38
CA ILE A 243 26.26 -3.53 13.29
C ILE A 243 26.95 -2.59 12.31
N ASP A 244 27.16 -3.06 11.08
CA ASP A 244 27.72 -2.31 9.96
C ASP A 244 26.63 -1.93 8.97
N LEU A 245 26.48 -0.63 8.72
CA LEU A 245 25.55 -0.07 7.75
C LEU A 245 26.34 0.48 6.57
N THR A 246 25.96 0.08 5.36
CA THR A 246 26.51 0.62 4.11
C THR A 246 25.44 1.47 3.43
N PHE A 247 25.78 2.73 3.17
CA PHE A 247 24.93 3.72 2.53
C PHE A 247 25.20 3.76 1.02
N SER A 248 24.19 4.14 0.25
CA SER A 248 24.29 4.22 -1.21
C SER A 248 25.27 5.27 -1.73
N LYS A 249 25.54 6.30 -0.92
CA LYS A 249 26.52 7.36 -1.17
C LYS A 249 27.33 7.61 0.08
N ASN A 250 28.20 8.61 0.01
CA ASN A 250 28.89 9.09 1.19
C ASN A 250 27.89 9.51 2.27
N VAL A 251 28.29 9.41 3.53
CA VAL A 251 27.43 9.70 4.67
C VAL A 251 28.21 10.43 5.75
N THR A 252 27.62 11.49 6.28
CA THR A 252 28.12 12.25 7.43
C THR A 252 26.96 12.65 8.33
N GLY A 253 27.22 13.24 9.49
CA GLY A 253 26.20 13.82 10.37
C GLY A 253 25.32 12.81 11.13
N CYS A 254 25.38 11.51 10.79
CA CYS A 254 24.66 10.47 11.50
C CYS A 254 24.98 10.47 13.00
N THR A 255 23.94 10.37 13.81
CA THR A 255 24.04 10.15 15.25
C THR A 255 23.09 9.03 15.66
N LEU A 256 23.46 8.28 16.71
CA LEU A 256 22.50 7.42 17.39
C LEU A 256 21.46 8.32 18.06
N ASP A 257 20.18 8.02 17.86
CA ASP A 257 19.03 8.74 18.38
C ASP A 257 18.54 8.12 19.69
N GLY A 258 18.18 8.97 20.68
CA GLY A 258 17.80 8.56 22.03
C GLY A 258 16.31 8.39 22.29
N VAL A 259 15.44 8.36 21.29
CA VAL A 259 14.03 8.05 21.57
C VAL A 259 13.87 6.57 21.92
N ASN A 260 13.28 6.26 23.09
CA ASN A 260 13.08 4.89 23.60
C ASN A 260 11.61 4.48 23.68
N THR A 261 10.81 4.93 22.73
CA THR A 261 9.37 4.65 22.68
C THR A 261 9.06 4.01 21.33
N PRO A 262 8.77 2.70 21.25
CA PRO A 262 8.68 1.73 22.37
C PRO A 262 10.04 1.46 23.02
N ALA A 263 10.04 0.93 24.25
CA ALA A 263 11.26 0.59 24.97
C ALA A 263 12.04 -0.50 24.22
N GLY A 264 13.36 -0.37 24.16
CA GLY A 264 14.25 -1.32 23.46
C GLY A 264 15.35 -0.67 22.62
N ASN A 265 15.46 0.67 22.65
CA ASN A 265 16.53 1.37 21.95
C ASN A 265 17.89 1.07 22.60
N LEU A 266 18.75 0.40 21.85
CA LEU A 266 20.07 -0.01 22.27
C LEU A 266 21.03 1.17 22.52
N LYS A 267 20.73 2.39 22.03
CA LYS A 267 21.57 3.58 22.27
C LYS A 267 21.78 3.84 23.77
N PHE A 268 20.77 3.65 24.61
CA PHE A 268 20.87 3.94 26.06
C PHE A 268 21.94 3.13 26.78
N LEU A 269 22.42 2.07 26.14
CA LEU A 269 23.42 1.16 26.65
C LEU A 269 24.80 1.41 26.01
N GLN A 270 24.91 2.40 25.11
CA GLN A 270 26.10 2.65 24.30
C GLN A 270 26.67 4.05 24.53
N ALA A 271 27.97 4.10 24.83
CA ALA A 271 28.71 5.35 24.82
C ALA A 271 28.88 5.88 23.38
N PRO A 272 28.97 7.20 23.17
CA PRO A 272 29.16 7.79 21.83
C PRO A 272 30.39 7.25 21.07
N ALA A 273 31.43 6.81 21.79
CA ALA A 273 32.65 6.23 21.22
C ALA A 273 32.43 4.93 20.43
N ASN A 274 31.30 4.26 20.63
CA ASN A 274 30.98 3.00 19.96
C ASN A 274 30.37 3.19 18.57
N PHE A 275 30.21 4.44 18.12
CA PHE A 275 29.68 4.79 16.81
C PHE A 275 30.78 5.41 15.95
N THR A 276 31.12 4.80 14.81
CA THR A 276 32.23 5.25 13.95
C THR A 276 31.89 5.20 12.46
N PHE A 277 32.52 6.10 11.68
CA PHE A 277 32.49 6.03 10.21
C PHE A 277 33.71 5.23 9.75
N THR A 278 33.48 3.99 9.29
CA THR A 278 34.57 3.06 8.91
C THR A 278 35.01 3.23 7.46
N ALA A 279 34.18 3.87 6.63
CA ALA A 279 34.50 4.33 5.29
C ALA A 279 33.59 5.53 4.95
N SER A 280 33.81 6.18 3.81
CA SER A 280 33.03 7.36 3.41
C SER A 280 31.52 7.08 3.32
N ASN A 281 31.12 5.84 3.03
CA ASN A 281 29.74 5.38 2.93
C ASN A 281 29.38 4.31 3.99
N LYS A 282 30.19 4.13 5.04
CA LYS A 282 29.95 3.09 6.05
C LYS A 282 29.96 3.62 7.46
N VAL A 283 28.99 3.15 8.23
CA VAL A 283 28.84 3.43 9.67
C VAL A 283 28.87 2.11 10.43
N ARG A 284 29.61 2.07 11.53
CA ARG A 284 29.66 0.95 12.47
C ARG A 284 29.09 1.36 13.82
N VAL A 285 28.22 0.52 14.37
CA VAL A 285 27.76 0.56 15.74
C VAL A 285 28.34 -0.65 16.47
N ASN A 286 29.26 -0.40 17.39
CA ASN A 286 29.86 -1.43 18.24
C ASN A 286 28.98 -1.67 19.46
N SER A 287 29.08 -2.87 20.02
CA SER A 287 28.38 -3.24 21.25
C SER A 287 28.93 -2.58 22.51
N GLY A 288 30.15 -2.03 22.47
CA GLY A 288 30.71 -1.28 23.60
C GLY A 288 30.86 -2.04 24.91
N GLY A 289 30.69 -3.36 24.87
CA GLY A 289 30.23 -4.20 25.97
C GLY A 289 29.34 -5.33 25.45
N ALA A 290 28.49 -5.90 26.31
CA ALA A 290 27.53 -6.93 25.92
C ALA A 290 26.16 -6.31 25.65
N TRP A 291 25.59 -6.52 24.47
CA TRP A 291 24.18 -6.23 24.22
C TRP A 291 23.31 -7.02 25.21
N PRO A 292 22.25 -6.41 25.77
CA PRO A 292 21.34 -7.13 26.64
C PRO A 292 20.58 -8.17 25.83
N THR A 293 20.40 -9.38 26.36
CA THR A 293 19.54 -10.38 25.73
C THR A 293 18.09 -9.91 25.74
N GLY A 294 17.37 -10.19 24.66
CA GLY A 294 15.97 -9.79 24.55
C GLY A 294 15.50 -9.57 23.11
N THR A 295 14.18 -9.53 22.97
CA THR A 295 13.47 -9.30 21.70
C THR A 295 12.99 -7.85 21.61
N GLY A 296 12.72 -7.36 20.39
CA GLY A 296 12.17 -6.01 20.19
C GLY A 296 13.20 -4.89 20.41
N LEU A 297 14.49 -5.23 20.34
CA LEU A 297 15.59 -4.28 20.47
C LEU A 297 15.80 -3.56 19.13
N TYR A 298 16.31 -2.34 19.16
CA TYR A 298 16.57 -1.60 17.93
C TYR A 298 17.67 -0.56 18.10
N ILE A 299 18.27 -0.16 16.98
CA ILE A 299 19.03 1.07 16.87
C ILE A 299 18.26 2.08 16.01
N ARG A 300 18.42 3.36 16.32
CA ARG A 300 17.83 4.46 15.58
C ARG A 300 18.94 5.44 15.21
N LEU A 301 19.07 5.77 13.93
CA LEU A 301 20.01 6.78 13.44
C LEU A 301 19.24 8.00 12.94
N SER A 302 19.74 9.19 13.26
CA SER A 302 19.18 10.47 12.81
C SER A 302 20.28 11.38 12.30
N GLY A 303 19.93 12.40 11.50
CA GLY A 303 20.87 13.41 11.02
C GLY A 303 21.83 12.94 9.91
N CYS A 304 21.63 11.73 9.37
CA CYS A 304 22.44 11.21 8.26
C CYS A 304 22.22 12.02 6.98
N ILE A 305 23.30 12.59 6.43
CA ILE A 305 23.28 13.36 5.17
C ILE A 305 24.36 12.87 4.21
N ASP A 306 24.10 13.02 2.91
CA ASP A 306 25.16 12.93 1.89
C ASP A 306 25.89 14.27 1.81
N PRO A 307 27.20 14.34 2.14
CA PRO A 307 27.95 15.59 2.13
C PRO A 307 28.09 16.20 0.73
N GLY A 308 27.96 15.41 -0.34
CA GLY A 308 28.08 15.91 -1.71
C GLY A 308 26.86 16.72 -2.17
N THR A 309 25.68 16.38 -1.67
CA THR A 309 24.40 16.98 -2.09
C THR A 309 23.72 17.76 -0.98
N GLY A 310 24.13 17.59 0.28
CA GLY A 310 23.46 18.11 1.46
C GLY A 310 22.11 17.44 1.77
N LYS A 311 21.72 16.43 0.99
CA LYS A 311 20.42 15.76 1.14
C LYS A 311 20.46 14.74 2.27
N ALA A 312 19.36 14.66 3.00
CA ALA A 312 19.22 13.70 4.08
C ALA A 312 18.82 12.32 3.58
N TYR A 313 19.37 11.28 4.19
CA TYR A 313 18.87 9.91 4.02
C TYR A 313 17.45 9.84 4.60
N ASN A 314 16.55 9.12 3.92
CA ASN A 314 15.16 8.94 4.34
C ASN A 314 14.41 10.27 4.64
N LYS A 315 14.71 11.36 3.90
CA LYS A 315 14.17 12.72 4.13
C LYS A 315 14.40 13.26 5.56
N GLY A 316 15.45 12.80 6.23
CA GLY A 316 15.72 13.15 7.63
C GLY A 316 14.85 12.42 8.63
N THR A 317 13.93 11.55 8.18
CA THR A 317 13.21 10.62 9.05
C THR A 317 14.22 9.60 9.60
N PRO A 318 14.23 9.34 10.92
CA PRO A 318 15.22 8.44 11.48
C PRO A 318 15.19 7.03 10.90
N LEU A 319 16.37 6.47 10.66
CA LEU A 319 16.57 5.11 10.17
C LEU A 319 16.50 4.15 11.36
N VAL A 320 15.60 3.18 11.33
CA VAL A 320 15.38 2.23 12.43
C VAL A 320 15.74 0.81 11.97
N PHE A 321 16.59 0.14 12.73
CA PHE A 321 16.99 -1.25 12.49
C PHE A 321 16.68 -2.06 13.74
N THR A 322 15.89 -3.11 13.59
CA THR A 322 15.43 -3.95 14.71
C THR A 322 16.21 -5.24 14.79
N TYR A 323 16.44 -5.71 16.01
CA TYR A 323 17.25 -6.88 16.31
C TYR A 323 16.66 -7.66 17.48
N THR A 324 17.05 -8.91 17.58
CA THR A 324 16.95 -9.70 18.81
C THR A 324 18.35 -10.05 19.26
N VAL A 325 18.63 -10.00 20.55
CA VAL A 325 19.93 -10.39 21.08
C VAL A 325 19.79 -11.75 21.77
N THR A 326 20.63 -12.69 21.36
CA THR A 326 20.58 -14.09 21.81
C THR A 326 21.92 -14.55 22.36
N ASN A 327 21.90 -15.65 23.14
CA ASN A 327 23.14 -16.30 23.58
C ASN A 327 23.69 -17.24 22.51
N GLU A 328 22.82 -17.86 21.72
CA GLU A 328 23.22 -18.81 20.67
C GLU A 328 22.44 -18.62 19.36
N VAL A 329 23.14 -18.80 18.25
CA VAL A 329 22.60 -18.73 16.88
C VAL A 329 22.96 -20.01 16.14
N LYS A 330 21.96 -20.64 15.50
CA LYS A 330 22.12 -21.77 14.60
C LYS A 330 21.68 -21.41 13.18
N TYR A 331 22.30 -22.04 12.18
CA TYR A 331 22.06 -21.77 10.76
C TYR A 331 21.57 -23.02 10.05
N VAL A 332 20.55 -22.87 9.21
CA VAL A 332 19.94 -23.96 8.44
C VAL A 332 19.78 -23.57 6.97
N THR A 333 20.26 -24.41 6.05
CA THR A 333 20.11 -24.25 4.60
C THR A 333 19.72 -25.58 3.95
N GLN A 334 19.02 -25.58 2.82
CA GLN A 334 18.58 -26.84 2.18
C GLN A 334 19.75 -27.73 1.74
N SER A 335 20.89 -27.11 1.39
CA SER A 335 22.14 -27.79 1.02
C SER A 335 23.11 -27.96 2.19
N GLY A 336 22.64 -27.77 3.43
CA GLY A 336 23.47 -27.87 4.63
C GLY A 336 23.95 -29.28 4.96
N LEU A 337 24.74 -29.41 6.01
CA LEU A 337 25.24 -30.69 6.50
C LEU A 337 24.13 -31.46 7.25
N PRO A 338 24.08 -32.80 7.13
CA PRO A 338 23.09 -33.61 7.85
C PRO A 338 23.34 -33.67 9.37
N ALA A 339 24.57 -33.35 9.81
CA ALA A 339 24.97 -33.33 11.21
C ALA A 339 26.05 -32.27 11.47
N GLY A 340 26.26 -31.88 12.74
CA GLY A 340 27.23 -30.87 13.17
C GLY A 340 26.66 -29.87 14.19
N LEU A 341 27.44 -28.83 14.51
CA LEU A 341 27.04 -27.83 15.51
C LEU A 341 26.07 -26.75 14.99
N CYS A 342 25.94 -26.61 13.66
CA CYS A 342 25.11 -25.62 12.98
C CYS A 342 25.41 -24.16 13.38
N ASP A 343 26.59 -23.83 13.90
CA ASP A 343 26.92 -22.60 14.63
C ASP A 343 27.53 -21.47 13.79
N THR A 344 27.82 -21.76 12.52
CA THR A 344 28.32 -20.82 11.51
C THR A 344 27.59 -21.01 10.17
N VAL A 345 27.65 -20.00 9.31
CA VAL A 345 27.06 -20.08 7.95
C VAL A 345 27.69 -21.23 7.13
N ALA A 346 29.00 -21.45 7.26
CA ALA A 346 29.71 -22.52 6.55
C ALA A 346 29.32 -23.93 7.04
N ASN A 347 29.00 -24.07 8.34
CA ASN A 347 28.60 -25.33 8.97
C ASN A 347 27.06 -25.44 9.10
N ALA A 348 26.30 -24.70 8.30
CA ALA A 348 24.84 -24.71 8.39
C ALA A 348 24.28 -26.13 8.17
N CYS A 349 23.26 -26.49 8.95
CA CYS A 349 22.66 -27.81 8.90
C CYS A 349 21.53 -27.91 7.87
N SER A 350 21.22 -29.12 7.38
CA SER A 350 20.12 -29.34 6.42
C SER A 350 18.74 -29.48 7.07
N SER A 351 18.69 -29.75 8.38
CA SER A 351 17.46 -29.99 9.13
C SER A 351 17.24 -28.93 10.21
N ILE A 352 16.04 -28.32 10.20
CA ILE A 352 15.60 -27.39 11.25
C ILE A 352 15.51 -28.10 12.60
N ARG A 353 14.91 -29.30 12.63
CA ARG A 353 14.80 -30.12 13.84
C ARG A 353 16.17 -30.41 14.43
N TYR A 354 17.12 -30.81 13.58
CA TYR A 354 18.48 -31.09 14.03
C TYR A 354 19.15 -29.84 14.62
N ALA A 355 19.02 -28.67 13.97
CA ALA A 355 19.55 -27.42 14.51
C ALA A 355 18.90 -27.03 15.86
N VAL A 356 17.58 -27.19 16.00
CA VAL A 356 16.86 -27.01 17.27
C VAL A 356 17.41 -27.95 18.36
N SER A 357 17.72 -29.20 18.00
CA SER A 357 18.28 -30.17 18.95
C SER A 357 19.68 -29.76 19.46
N ASN A 358 20.44 -29.01 18.67
CA ASN A 358 21.79 -28.53 18.98
C ASN A 358 21.82 -27.20 19.74
N CYS A 359 20.67 -26.56 19.99
CA CYS A 359 20.62 -25.41 20.90
C CYS A 359 20.92 -25.88 22.33
N SER A 360 21.95 -25.27 22.92
CA SER A 360 22.53 -25.59 24.23
C SER A 360 22.44 -24.44 25.23
N ALA A 361 22.37 -23.19 24.75
CA ALA A 361 22.17 -22.00 25.56
C ALA A 361 20.83 -21.32 25.25
N VAL A 362 20.20 -20.74 26.27
CA VAL A 362 18.91 -20.05 26.17
C VAL A 362 19.11 -18.55 26.39
N PRO A 363 18.52 -17.65 25.57
CA PRO A 363 17.78 -17.94 24.35
C PRO A 363 18.69 -18.45 23.21
N CYS A 364 18.12 -19.26 22.32
CA CYS A 364 18.74 -19.74 21.08
C CYS A 364 17.86 -19.38 19.88
N PHE A 365 18.47 -18.96 18.78
CA PHE A 365 17.75 -18.69 17.53
C PHE A 365 18.27 -19.56 16.40
N VAL A 366 17.36 -20.23 15.70
CA VAL A 366 17.62 -20.98 14.48
C VAL A 366 17.20 -20.14 13.28
N LEU A 367 18.17 -19.69 12.51
CA LEU A 367 17.99 -18.91 11.29
C LEU A 367 17.91 -19.88 10.12
N VAL A 368 16.86 -19.75 9.33
CA VAL A 368 16.53 -20.69 8.25
C VAL A 368 16.53 -19.95 6.91
N ALA A 369 17.33 -20.43 5.97
CA ALA A 369 17.38 -19.90 4.61
C ALA A 369 16.11 -20.25 3.81
N GLY A 370 15.93 -19.58 2.68
CA GLY A 370 14.87 -19.87 1.72
C GLY A 370 15.01 -21.29 1.18
N GLY A 371 13.89 -21.99 1.06
CA GLY A 371 13.84 -23.42 0.69
C GLY A 371 12.61 -24.11 1.26
N THR A 372 12.41 -25.38 0.88
CA THR A 372 11.33 -26.22 1.42
C THR A 372 11.89 -27.33 2.29
N TYR A 373 11.46 -27.35 3.55
CA TYR A 373 11.86 -28.29 4.59
C TYR A 373 10.67 -29.20 4.89
N SER A 374 10.75 -30.45 4.46
CA SER A 374 9.64 -31.40 4.57
C SER A 374 9.81 -32.31 5.78
N ILE A 375 8.71 -32.59 6.47
CA ILE A 375 8.58 -33.61 7.51
C ILE A 375 7.88 -34.79 6.84
N SER A 376 8.62 -35.90 6.64
CA SER A 376 8.16 -37.00 5.78
C SER A 376 8.06 -38.36 6.46
N ASP A 377 8.75 -38.58 7.59
CA ASP A 377 8.46 -39.71 8.45
C ASP A 377 7.62 -39.28 9.67
N ASN A 378 7.13 -40.28 10.41
CA ASN A 378 6.23 -40.28 11.57
C ASN A 378 6.04 -38.98 12.42
N ALA A 379 5.05 -39.00 13.33
CA ALA A 379 4.84 -37.93 14.32
C ALA A 379 6.07 -37.55 15.18
N THR A 380 7.16 -38.33 15.14
CA THR A 380 8.42 -38.06 15.85
C THR A 380 9.40 -37.20 15.05
N GLU A 381 9.10 -36.82 13.80
CA GLU A 381 9.95 -35.96 12.94
C GLU A 381 9.54 -34.49 12.85
N ARG A 382 8.45 -34.09 13.53
CA ARG A 382 8.06 -32.68 13.64
C ARG A 382 9.14 -31.83 14.31
N ILE A 383 9.03 -30.52 14.16
CA ILE A 383 9.93 -29.57 14.83
C ILE A 383 9.43 -29.34 16.26
N ASP A 384 9.95 -30.11 17.21
CA ASP A 384 9.70 -29.90 18.64
C ASP A 384 10.59 -28.77 19.18
N LEU A 385 9.99 -27.62 19.50
CA LEU A 385 10.72 -26.51 20.09
C LEU A 385 11.03 -26.77 21.56
N LYS A 386 12.24 -26.38 21.96
CA LYS A 386 12.70 -26.41 23.35
C LYS A 386 12.52 -25.04 23.99
N ASP A 387 12.69 -25.00 25.32
CA ASP A 387 12.66 -23.75 26.09
C ASP A 387 13.56 -22.69 25.47
N GLY A 388 13.00 -21.50 25.19
CA GLY A 388 13.69 -20.36 24.63
C GLY A 388 14.35 -20.55 23.25
N VAL A 389 14.00 -21.61 22.52
CA VAL A 389 14.45 -21.83 21.14
C VAL A 389 13.45 -21.23 20.16
N SER A 390 13.93 -20.28 19.36
CA SER A 390 13.13 -19.53 18.39
C SER A 390 13.55 -19.81 16.95
N LEU A 391 12.62 -19.67 16.01
CA LEU A 391 12.82 -19.86 14.58
C LEU A 391 12.64 -18.55 13.82
N LEU A 392 13.58 -18.23 12.94
CA LEU A 392 13.49 -17.09 12.03
C LEU A 392 13.74 -17.55 10.59
N GLY A 393 12.75 -17.36 9.72
CA GLY A 393 12.84 -17.66 8.30
C GLY A 393 13.21 -16.44 7.47
N ALA A 394 13.15 -16.64 6.15
CA ALA A 394 13.28 -15.64 5.10
C ALA A 394 14.70 -15.15 4.77
N PHE A 395 15.74 -15.94 5.09
CA PHE A 395 17.13 -15.58 4.78
C PHE A 395 17.56 -16.09 3.40
N ASN A 396 18.46 -15.37 2.72
CA ASN A 396 19.21 -15.99 1.62
C ASN A 396 20.20 -17.06 2.16
N SER A 397 20.79 -17.88 1.29
CA SER A 397 21.68 -18.98 1.69
C SER A 397 22.94 -18.53 2.42
N THR A 398 23.35 -17.27 2.28
CA THR A 398 24.50 -16.67 2.96
C THR A 398 24.14 -15.87 4.21
N PHE A 399 22.86 -15.79 4.58
CA PHE A 399 22.34 -15.01 5.72
C PHE A 399 22.70 -13.52 5.73
N THR A 400 22.98 -12.96 4.55
CA THR A 400 23.29 -11.54 4.37
C THR A 400 22.05 -10.71 4.00
N GLN A 401 20.98 -11.35 3.57
CA GLN A 401 19.72 -10.71 3.23
C GLN A 401 18.56 -11.46 3.88
N ARG A 402 17.52 -10.71 4.26
CA ARG A 402 16.28 -11.25 4.83
C ARG A 402 15.08 -10.60 4.17
N ASN A 403 14.32 -11.37 3.39
CA ASN A 403 13.14 -10.90 2.66
C ASN A 403 12.21 -12.08 2.36
N SER A 404 10.99 -12.06 2.89
CA SER A 404 10.04 -13.17 2.75
C SER A 404 9.47 -13.33 1.33
N ASN A 405 9.52 -12.29 0.50
CA ASN A 405 9.12 -12.36 -0.91
C ASN A 405 10.21 -13.00 -1.79
N SER A 406 11.49 -12.72 -1.48
CA SER A 406 12.61 -13.20 -2.28
C SER A 406 13.16 -14.55 -1.81
N PHE A 407 13.12 -14.82 -0.51
CA PHE A 407 13.74 -16.01 0.09
C PHE A 407 12.77 -16.79 0.98
N PRO A 408 11.59 -17.21 0.48
CA PRO A 408 10.58 -17.86 1.32
C PRO A 408 11.11 -19.17 1.96
N SER A 409 11.05 -19.25 3.29
CA SER A 409 11.33 -20.48 4.05
C SER A 409 10.02 -21.23 4.27
N THR A 410 9.88 -22.41 3.66
CA THR A 410 8.67 -23.24 3.72
C THR A 410 8.91 -24.46 4.60
N ILE A 411 8.06 -24.69 5.60
CA ILE A 411 8.00 -25.92 6.38
C ILE A 411 6.71 -26.65 5.97
N GLN A 412 6.80 -27.91 5.58
CA GLN A 412 5.63 -28.68 5.19
C GLN A 412 5.61 -30.05 5.87
N ASP A 413 4.47 -30.39 6.46
CA ASP A 413 4.21 -31.74 6.96
C ASP A 413 3.57 -32.57 5.84
N ILE A 414 4.27 -33.63 5.42
CA ILE A 414 3.80 -34.60 4.42
C ILE A 414 3.72 -36.01 5.00
N SER A 415 3.67 -36.14 6.33
CA SER A 415 3.59 -37.41 7.04
C SER A 415 2.44 -38.29 6.48
N PRO A 416 2.68 -39.60 6.23
CA PRO A 416 1.64 -40.51 5.75
C PRO A 416 0.42 -40.65 6.68
N PHE A 417 -0.67 -41.20 6.15
CA PHE A 417 -1.87 -41.51 6.93
C PHE A 417 -1.57 -42.48 8.08
N GLY A 418 -2.19 -42.25 9.24
CA GLY A 418 -2.09 -43.12 10.43
C GLY A 418 -0.87 -42.86 11.32
N ASN A 419 0.07 -42.03 10.88
CA ASN A 419 1.29 -41.73 11.65
C ASN A 419 1.09 -40.68 12.75
N CYS A 420 0.09 -39.83 12.61
CA CYS A 420 -0.30 -38.78 13.55
C CYS A 420 -1.79 -38.48 13.37
N GLY A 421 -2.34 -37.57 14.16
CA GLY A 421 -3.70 -37.08 13.96
C GLY A 421 -4.80 -38.08 14.37
N ALA A 422 -4.51 -38.93 15.37
CA ALA A 422 -5.47 -39.89 15.91
C ALA A 422 -6.54 -39.25 16.82
N GLY A 423 -6.28 -38.06 17.37
CA GLY A 423 -7.25 -37.35 18.21
C GLY A 423 -6.83 -35.94 18.63
N GLU A 424 -7.65 -35.34 19.49
CA GLU A 424 -7.41 -34.04 20.11
C GLU A 424 -6.17 -34.12 21.02
N GLY A 425 -5.07 -33.45 20.65
CA GLY A 425 -3.79 -33.48 21.36
C GLY A 425 -2.69 -34.34 20.72
N THR A 426 -3.04 -35.25 19.79
CA THR A 426 -2.08 -35.99 18.93
C THR A 426 -2.17 -35.54 17.46
N THR A 427 -2.70 -34.34 17.23
CA THR A 427 -2.84 -33.68 15.93
C THR A 427 -1.51 -33.65 15.17
N CYS A 428 -1.53 -33.96 13.87
CA CYS A 428 -0.37 -33.77 13.01
C CYS A 428 0.02 -32.29 13.00
N ALA A 429 1.29 -31.99 13.20
CA ALA A 429 1.77 -30.62 13.29
C ALA A 429 3.18 -30.51 12.73
N ALA A 430 3.42 -29.48 11.92
CA ALA A 430 4.76 -29.19 11.41
C ALA A 430 5.68 -28.68 12.54
N ILE A 431 5.13 -27.83 13.42
CA ILE A 431 5.85 -27.26 14.57
C ILE A 431 5.06 -27.55 15.84
N PHE A 432 5.76 -28.02 16.87
CA PHE A 432 5.19 -28.35 18.17
C PHE A 432 5.87 -27.60 19.31
N ILE A 433 5.07 -27.07 20.23
CA ILE A 433 5.50 -26.46 21.49
C ILE A 433 4.72 -27.12 22.62
N GLY A 434 5.35 -28.04 23.35
CA GLY A 434 4.70 -28.81 24.41
C GLY A 434 5.58 -29.92 24.96
N PRO A 435 5.03 -30.89 25.71
CA PRO A 435 5.79 -31.90 26.43
C PRO A 435 6.94 -32.54 25.63
N PRO A 436 8.15 -32.66 26.21
CA PRO A 436 8.47 -32.45 27.63
C PRO A 436 8.61 -30.98 28.06
N LEU A 437 8.49 -30.02 27.14
CA LEU A 437 8.47 -28.59 27.49
C LEU A 437 7.17 -28.24 28.23
N ALA A 438 7.28 -27.88 29.51
CA ALA A 438 6.16 -27.49 30.35
C ALA A 438 6.19 -26.02 30.77
N THR A 439 7.38 -25.40 30.86
CA THR A 439 7.56 -24.02 31.33
C THR A 439 8.56 -23.29 30.45
N LEU A 440 8.30 -22.01 30.16
CA LEU A 440 9.25 -21.14 29.45
C LEU A 440 10.11 -20.30 30.40
N THR A 441 11.43 -20.33 30.21
CA THR A 441 12.39 -19.40 30.85
C THR A 441 12.78 -18.25 29.93
N ALA A 442 12.54 -18.37 28.62
CA ALA A 442 12.66 -17.28 27.65
C ALA A 442 11.55 -17.34 26.60
N ASN A 443 11.36 -16.23 25.87
CA ASN A 443 10.39 -16.16 24.78
C ASN A 443 10.70 -17.19 23.69
N ILE A 444 9.64 -17.78 23.12
CA ILE A 444 9.71 -18.55 21.87
C ILE A 444 9.09 -17.70 20.77
N PHE A 445 9.77 -17.60 19.64
CA PHE A 445 9.36 -16.80 18.48
C PHE A 445 9.41 -17.65 17.21
N ILE A 446 8.31 -17.69 16.45
CA ILE A 446 8.24 -18.30 15.11
C ILE A 446 7.85 -17.20 14.11
N ASN A 447 8.72 -16.90 13.15
CA ASN A 447 8.51 -15.74 12.27
C ASN A 447 9.05 -15.89 10.85
N GLN A 448 8.28 -15.36 9.90
CA GLN A 448 8.56 -15.32 8.45
C GLN A 448 8.71 -16.71 7.81
N PHE A 449 7.85 -17.66 8.20
CA PHE A 449 7.71 -18.95 7.54
C PHE A 449 6.43 -19.06 6.73
N THR A 450 6.49 -19.81 5.63
CA THR A 450 5.31 -20.47 5.08
C THR A 450 5.19 -21.85 5.74
N ILE A 451 4.08 -22.13 6.42
CA ILE A 451 3.87 -23.40 7.15
C ILE A 451 2.68 -24.13 6.52
N LYS A 452 2.89 -25.33 5.98
CA LYS A 452 1.85 -26.15 5.37
C LYS A 452 1.48 -27.31 6.29
N SER A 453 0.21 -27.44 6.63
CA SER A 453 -0.28 -28.53 7.48
C SER A 453 -0.34 -29.86 6.73
N ASN A 454 -0.40 -30.97 7.46
CA ASN A 454 -0.47 -32.32 6.89
C ASN A 454 -1.73 -32.54 6.04
N PRO A 455 -1.64 -32.95 4.76
CA PRO A 455 -2.82 -33.20 3.91
C PRO A 455 -3.45 -34.58 4.14
N ASN A 456 -2.74 -35.52 4.76
CA ASN A 456 -3.08 -36.95 4.73
C ASN A 456 -3.97 -37.40 5.91
N ASN A 457 -3.91 -36.72 7.06
CA ASN A 457 -4.56 -37.15 8.30
C ASN A 457 -5.69 -36.21 8.73
N PRO A 458 -6.77 -36.71 9.36
CA PRO A 458 -7.97 -35.91 9.64
C PRO A 458 -7.72 -34.79 10.65
N TRP A 459 -6.99 -35.06 11.74
CA TRP A 459 -6.53 -34.04 12.68
C TRP A 459 -5.18 -33.48 12.23
N SER A 460 -5.19 -32.23 11.74
CA SER A 460 -4.02 -31.58 11.16
C SER A 460 -3.96 -30.11 11.52
N THR A 461 -2.77 -29.63 11.90
CA THR A 461 -2.48 -28.22 12.15
C THR A 461 -1.11 -27.82 11.62
N GLY A 462 -0.89 -26.54 11.35
CA GLY A 462 0.45 -26.04 11.02
C GLY A 462 1.32 -25.96 12.27
N VAL A 463 0.80 -25.28 13.30
CA VAL A 463 1.47 -25.12 14.61
C VAL A 463 0.56 -25.70 15.71
N LEU A 464 1.15 -26.50 16.58
CA LEU A 464 0.49 -27.08 17.75
C LEU A 464 1.19 -26.61 19.03
N LEU A 465 0.44 -25.99 19.92
CA LEU A 465 0.88 -25.66 21.28
C LEU A 465 0.09 -26.48 22.30
N ASN A 466 0.75 -27.14 23.23
CA ASN A 466 0.09 -28.01 24.19
C ASN A 466 0.73 -27.95 25.59
N GLY A 467 -0.01 -27.42 26.57
CA GLY A 467 0.31 -27.57 28.00
C GLY A 467 1.53 -26.80 28.49
N VAL A 468 1.77 -25.59 27.98
CA VAL A 468 2.94 -24.78 28.33
C VAL A 468 2.56 -23.58 29.22
N ASN A 469 3.21 -23.49 30.38
CA ASN A 469 3.21 -22.31 31.24
C ASN A 469 4.29 -21.32 30.77
N THR A 470 3.88 -20.19 30.21
CA THR A 470 4.79 -19.17 29.70
C THR A 470 5.36 -18.28 30.80
N GLY A 471 4.79 -18.27 32.02
CA GLY A 471 5.23 -17.39 33.10
C GLY A 471 5.22 -15.92 32.69
N ALA A 472 6.36 -15.22 32.84
CA ALA A 472 6.55 -13.84 32.36
C ALA A 472 6.94 -13.77 30.87
N ASN A 473 7.29 -14.90 30.26
CA ASN A 473 7.67 -15.01 28.86
C ASN A 473 6.46 -15.22 27.97
N GLN A 474 6.67 -15.24 26.65
CA GLN A 474 5.62 -15.36 25.63
C GLN A 474 5.92 -16.49 24.64
N ALA A 475 4.86 -17.16 24.19
CA ALA A 475 4.88 -18.00 23.00
C ALA A 475 4.32 -17.19 21.82
N ILE A 476 5.20 -16.73 20.93
CA ILE A 476 4.89 -15.77 19.88
C ILE A 476 4.94 -16.44 18.51
N ILE A 477 3.79 -16.48 17.84
CA ILE A 477 3.65 -16.95 16.46
C ILE A 477 3.28 -15.71 15.65
N ALA A 478 4.26 -15.12 14.94
CA ALA A 478 4.04 -13.83 14.31
C ALA A 478 4.63 -13.69 12.91
N GLY A 479 3.89 -13.05 12.01
CA GLY A 479 4.37 -12.75 10.65
C GLY A 479 4.57 -14.00 9.79
N ASN A 480 3.76 -15.04 9.97
CA ASN A 480 3.82 -16.27 9.18
C ASN A 480 2.67 -16.37 8.18
N VAL A 481 2.88 -17.15 7.13
CA VAL A 481 1.85 -17.60 6.20
C VAL A 481 1.54 -19.06 6.53
N ILE A 482 0.44 -19.33 7.21
CA ILE A 482 0.05 -20.69 7.61
C ILE A 482 -1.05 -21.17 6.66
N GLN A 483 -0.75 -22.20 5.89
CA GLN A 483 -1.61 -22.77 4.87
C GLN A 483 -2.11 -24.14 5.33
N GLY A 484 -3.32 -24.18 5.88
CA GLY A 484 -4.00 -25.43 6.09
C GLY A 484 -4.32 -26.08 4.74
N THR A 485 -3.94 -27.35 4.60
CA THR A 485 -4.10 -28.11 3.36
C THR A 485 -5.44 -28.82 3.30
N ASP A 486 -5.92 -29.03 2.08
CA ASP A 486 -7.09 -29.85 1.81
C ASP A 486 -6.81 -31.30 2.21
N SER A 487 -7.75 -31.90 2.93
CA SER A 487 -7.62 -33.28 3.36
C SER A 487 -7.85 -34.24 2.20
N VAL A 488 -6.92 -35.18 2.01
CA VAL A 488 -7.17 -36.37 1.18
C VAL A 488 -7.80 -37.52 1.99
N SER A 489 -7.92 -37.37 3.32
CA SER A 489 -8.57 -38.36 4.19
C SER A 489 -10.09 -38.39 4.00
N ALA A 490 -10.72 -39.54 4.26
CA ALA A 490 -12.17 -39.63 4.37
C ALA A 490 -12.71 -38.72 5.49
N TYR A 491 -13.96 -38.26 5.33
CA TYR A 491 -14.68 -37.48 6.34
C TYR A 491 -14.73 -38.25 7.66
N THR A 492 -14.30 -37.60 8.75
CA THR A 492 -14.43 -38.12 10.11
C THR A 492 -15.14 -37.09 10.99
N VAL A 493 -16.29 -37.46 11.55
CA VAL A 493 -17.10 -36.60 12.44
C VAL A 493 -16.30 -36.16 13.68
N GLY A 494 -16.45 -34.88 14.07
CA GLY A 494 -15.82 -34.32 15.27
C GLY A 494 -14.32 -34.02 15.15
N THR A 495 -13.72 -34.26 13.97
CA THR A 495 -12.31 -33.93 13.70
C THR A 495 -12.17 -32.49 13.24
N ILE A 496 -11.09 -31.81 13.64
CA ILE A 496 -10.81 -30.43 13.25
C ILE A 496 -9.46 -30.32 12.54
N ARG A 497 -9.46 -29.52 11.47
CA ARG A 497 -8.24 -29.05 10.81
C ARG A 497 -8.04 -27.58 11.10
N SER A 498 -6.83 -27.20 11.45
CA SER A 498 -6.54 -25.80 11.80
C SER A 498 -5.25 -25.26 11.21
N GLY A 499 -5.08 -23.94 11.23
CA GLY A 499 -3.77 -23.34 11.02
C GLY A 499 -2.93 -23.41 12.29
N ILE A 500 -3.49 -22.94 13.40
CA ILE A 500 -2.88 -23.00 14.73
C ILE A 500 -3.85 -23.67 15.69
N ALA A 501 -3.37 -24.64 16.46
CA ALA A 501 -4.10 -25.24 17.57
C ALA A 501 -3.34 -24.98 18.87
N SER A 502 -4.03 -24.52 19.92
CA SER A 502 -3.45 -24.34 21.25
C SER A 502 -4.31 -24.96 22.33
N TYR A 503 -3.64 -25.63 23.28
CA TYR A 503 -4.26 -26.31 24.41
C TYR A 503 -3.57 -25.86 25.69
N THR A 504 -4.31 -25.26 26.62
CA THR A 504 -3.84 -24.93 27.98
C THR A 504 -2.53 -24.11 27.98
N ILE A 505 -2.42 -23.12 27.10
CA ILE A 505 -1.28 -22.17 27.09
C ILE A 505 -1.61 -20.99 27.99
N SER A 506 -0.73 -20.68 28.95
CA SER A 506 -0.99 -19.62 29.93
C SER A 506 0.29 -19.00 30.49
N PRO A 507 0.36 -17.69 30.81
CA PRO A 507 -0.67 -16.67 30.55
C PRO A 507 -0.52 -15.93 29.19
N ASN A 508 0.61 -16.09 28.48
CA ASN A 508 0.98 -15.18 27.39
C ASN A 508 1.14 -15.88 26.03
N LEU A 509 0.04 -16.37 25.45
CA LEU A 509 0.00 -16.69 24.01
C LEU A 509 -0.06 -15.41 23.18
N ASN A 510 0.72 -15.32 22.11
CA ASN A 510 0.69 -14.20 21.17
C ASN A 510 0.63 -14.72 19.73
N ILE A 511 -0.54 -14.58 19.09
CA ILE A 511 -0.72 -14.88 17.66
C ILE A 511 -0.95 -13.56 16.95
N SER A 512 0.04 -13.09 16.19
CA SER A 512 -0.04 -11.76 15.58
C SER A 512 0.51 -11.61 14.17
N ASN A 513 -0.10 -10.73 13.38
CA ASN A 513 0.38 -10.39 12.03
C ASN A 513 0.54 -11.60 11.07
N ASN A 514 -0.18 -12.70 11.32
CA ASN A 514 -0.13 -13.87 10.45
C ASN A 514 -1.22 -13.80 9.37
N TYR A 515 -0.96 -14.44 8.24
CA TYR A 515 -2.00 -14.91 7.33
C TYR A 515 -2.24 -16.39 7.63
N ILE A 516 -3.45 -16.75 8.04
CA ILE A 516 -3.79 -18.11 8.47
C ILE A 516 -4.99 -18.59 7.67
N LEU A 517 -4.79 -19.71 7.00
CA LEU A 517 -5.82 -20.52 6.37
C LEU A 517 -5.94 -21.82 7.19
N GLY A 518 -7.16 -22.16 7.64
CA GLY A 518 -7.47 -23.49 8.17
C GLY A 518 -7.32 -24.58 7.09
N GLY A 519 -7.54 -25.85 7.44
CA GLY A 519 -7.56 -26.93 6.44
C GLY A 519 -8.95 -27.17 5.86
N SER A 520 -9.07 -27.89 4.75
CA SER A 520 -10.39 -28.30 4.20
C SER A 520 -10.63 -29.80 4.40
N GLY A 521 -11.89 -30.24 4.21
CA GLY A 521 -12.17 -31.66 3.92
C GLY A 521 -12.51 -32.55 5.11
N ASN A 522 -12.81 -32.00 6.30
CA ASN A 522 -13.21 -32.77 7.48
C ASN A 522 -14.38 -32.09 8.22
N SER A 523 -14.78 -32.61 9.39
CA SER A 523 -15.96 -32.14 10.13
C SER A 523 -15.88 -30.66 10.52
N ALA A 524 -14.76 -30.21 11.08
CA ALA A 524 -14.56 -28.81 11.41
C ALA A 524 -13.29 -28.23 10.79
N SER A 525 -13.32 -26.93 10.51
CA SER A 525 -12.14 -26.16 10.14
C SER A 525 -12.06 -24.83 10.87
N ALA A 526 -10.85 -24.49 11.34
CA ALA A 526 -10.58 -23.23 12.02
C ALA A 526 -9.26 -22.60 11.57
N ALA A 527 -9.17 -21.28 11.38
CA ALA A 527 -7.85 -20.68 11.23
C ALA A 527 -7.06 -20.83 12.55
N VAL A 528 -7.71 -20.47 13.68
CA VAL A 528 -7.16 -20.63 15.03
C VAL A 528 -8.13 -21.43 15.89
N TYR A 529 -7.65 -22.54 16.45
CA TYR A 529 -8.31 -23.35 17.45
C TYR A 529 -7.69 -23.13 18.83
N ILE A 530 -8.48 -22.67 19.78
CA ILE A 530 -8.07 -22.40 21.16
C ILE A 530 -8.90 -23.27 22.11
N ASN A 531 -8.25 -24.04 22.96
CA ASN A 531 -8.88 -24.78 24.04
C ASN A 531 -8.17 -24.45 25.36
N ASN A 532 -8.86 -23.72 26.25
CA ASN A 532 -8.33 -23.36 27.57
C ASN A 532 -6.99 -22.56 27.55
N SER A 533 -6.68 -21.86 26.45
CA SER A 533 -5.49 -21.01 26.34
C SER A 533 -5.81 -19.53 26.44
N VAL A 534 -4.91 -18.77 27.06
CA VAL A 534 -5.05 -17.33 27.35
C VAL A 534 -3.94 -16.52 26.67
N GLY A 535 -4.26 -15.26 26.34
CA GLY A 535 -3.33 -14.36 25.65
C GLY A 535 -4.01 -13.44 24.65
N VAL A 536 -3.33 -13.18 23.52
CA VAL A 536 -3.78 -12.23 22.50
C VAL A 536 -3.72 -12.84 21.09
N ILE A 537 -4.75 -12.55 20.30
CA ILE A 537 -4.85 -12.83 18.86
C ILE A 537 -5.09 -11.48 18.19
N PHE A 538 -4.09 -10.91 17.51
CA PHE A 538 -4.26 -9.56 16.96
C PHE A 538 -3.59 -9.31 15.60
N SER A 539 -4.15 -8.39 14.82
CA SER A 539 -3.63 -7.98 13.51
C SER A 539 -3.44 -9.13 12.50
N ASN A 540 -4.15 -10.25 12.65
CA ASN A 540 -4.07 -11.38 11.71
C ASN A 540 -5.08 -11.25 10.56
N TRP A 541 -4.86 -12.02 9.49
CA TRP A 541 -5.86 -12.39 8.49
C TRP A 541 -6.20 -13.86 8.70
N LEU A 542 -7.44 -14.15 9.11
CA LEU A 542 -7.87 -15.47 9.56
C LEU A 542 -8.96 -16.00 8.64
N ASN A 543 -8.73 -17.17 8.05
CA ASN A 543 -9.64 -17.81 7.11
C ASN A 543 -9.96 -19.24 7.57
N GLY A 544 -11.22 -19.52 7.87
CA GLY A 544 -11.71 -20.84 8.29
C GLY A 544 -11.79 -21.91 7.19
N ASN A 545 -11.41 -21.56 5.95
CA ASN A 545 -11.41 -22.44 4.78
C ASN A 545 -12.75 -23.17 4.56
N SER A 546 -12.83 -24.51 4.71
CA SER A 546 -14.05 -25.29 4.46
C SER A 546 -14.16 -26.57 5.31
N HIS A 547 -15.37 -27.12 5.36
CA HIS A 547 -15.67 -28.39 6.02
C HIS A 547 -16.46 -29.30 5.08
N VAL A 548 -16.64 -30.55 5.50
CA VAL A 548 -17.49 -31.55 4.86
C VAL A 548 -18.57 -31.96 5.86
N GLY A 549 -19.74 -32.33 5.35
CA GLY A 549 -20.90 -32.67 6.18
C GLY A 549 -21.90 -31.52 6.27
N SER A 550 -23.02 -31.79 6.93
CA SER A 550 -24.13 -30.83 7.09
C SER A 550 -24.76 -30.91 8.48
N THR A 551 -24.18 -31.68 9.39
CA THR A 551 -24.68 -31.77 10.77
C THR A 551 -24.32 -30.50 11.55
N ALA A 552 -24.98 -30.25 12.67
CA ALA A 552 -24.68 -29.08 13.52
C ALA A 552 -23.25 -29.07 14.10
N GLY A 553 -22.59 -30.24 14.12
CA GLY A 553 -21.19 -30.41 14.52
C GLY A 553 -20.19 -30.09 13.41
N ASP A 554 -20.65 -30.01 12.15
CA ASP A 554 -19.81 -29.69 11.01
C ASP A 554 -19.83 -28.18 10.72
N PHE A 555 -18.67 -27.52 10.71
CA PHE A 555 -18.60 -26.07 10.50
C PHE A 555 -17.22 -25.57 10.08
N SER A 556 -17.18 -24.37 9.50
CA SER A 556 -15.94 -23.62 9.26
C SER A 556 -15.95 -22.30 10.02
N THR A 557 -14.82 -21.92 10.61
CA THR A 557 -14.74 -20.70 11.41
C THR A 557 -13.37 -20.02 11.35
N GLY A 558 -13.34 -18.70 11.47
CA GLY A 558 -12.05 -17.99 11.56
C GLY A 558 -11.35 -18.33 12.88
N ILE A 559 -12.09 -18.20 13.99
CA ILE A 559 -11.61 -18.56 15.33
C ILE A 559 -12.60 -19.53 15.97
N PHE A 560 -12.08 -20.56 16.63
CA PHE A 560 -12.84 -21.41 17.52
C PHE A 560 -12.20 -21.42 18.91
N ALA A 561 -12.88 -20.84 19.91
CA ALA A 561 -12.41 -20.80 21.30
C ALA A 561 -13.28 -21.67 22.21
N LYS A 562 -12.65 -22.45 23.09
CA LYS A 562 -13.35 -23.38 23.99
C LYS A 562 -12.82 -23.35 25.41
N ASN A 563 -13.70 -23.70 26.34
CA ASN A 563 -13.38 -24.01 27.73
C ASN A 563 -12.56 -22.90 28.42
N LEU A 564 -12.96 -21.65 28.21
CA LEU A 564 -12.38 -20.50 28.90
C LEU A 564 -13.28 -20.11 30.05
N THR A 565 -12.74 -20.15 31.25
CA THR A 565 -13.45 -19.99 32.50
C THR A 565 -13.10 -18.69 33.21
N VAL A 566 -13.86 -18.37 34.26
CA VAL A 566 -13.76 -17.11 35.01
C VAL A 566 -12.29 -16.83 35.42
N ALA A 567 -11.87 -15.56 35.27
CA ALA A 567 -10.51 -15.03 35.43
C ALA A 567 -9.52 -15.25 34.25
N GLN A 568 -9.79 -16.15 33.31
CA GLN A 568 -8.96 -16.30 32.11
C GLN A 568 -9.15 -15.12 31.16
N SER A 569 -8.07 -14.70 30.49
CA SER A 569 -8.05 -13.54 29.60
C SER A 569 -7.67 -13.93 28.17
N LEU A 570 -8.55 -13.65 27.21
CA LEU A 570 -8.27 -13.80 25.79
C LEU A 570 -8.78 -12.57 25.06
N ALA A 571 -7.87 -11.88 24.37
CA ALA A 571 -8.24 -10.74 23.56
C ALA A 571 -8.04 -11.01 22.07
N ILE A 572 -9.09 -10.76 21.30
CA ILE A 572 -9.15 -10.86 19.85
C ILE A 572 -9.30 -9.43 19.33
N SER A 573 -8.22 -8.84 18.81
CA SER A 573 -8.20 -7.41 18.44
C SER A 573 -7.67 -7.15 17.03
N ASN A 574 -8.27 -6.23 16.29
CA ASN A 574 -7.74 -5.77 14.99
C ASN A 574 -7.51 -6.87 13.94
N ASN A 575 -8.25 -7.98 14.00
CA ASN A 575 -8.14 -9.06 13.02
C ASN A 575 -9.15 -8.85 11.88
N VAL A 576 -8.76 -9.29 10.68
CA VAL A 576 -9.70 -9.55 9.60
C VAL A 576 -10.02 -11.03 9.64
N ILE A 577 -11.28 -11.36 9.97
CA ILE A 577 -11.75 -12.70 10.27
C ILE A 577 -12.81 -13.11 9.25
N ASN A 578 -12.59 -14.25 8.65
CA ASN A 578 -13.49 -14.86 7.68
C ASN A 578 -13.59 -16.36 7.95
N SER A 579 -14.80 -16.90 7.91
CA SER A 579 -15.03 -18.34 8.05
C SER A 579 -14.66 -19.15 6.81
N PHE A 580 -14.38 -18.47 5.69
CA PHE A 580 -14.19 -19.05 4.36
C PHE A 580 -12.95 -18.45 3.66
N HIS A 581 -12.45 -19.08 2.60
CA HIS A 581 -11.35 -18.57 1.77
C HIS A 581 -11.87 -17.76 0.56
N LEU A 582 -12.04 -16.45 0.72
CA LEU A 582 -12.74 -15.59 -0.26
C LEU A 582 -12.11 -15.49 -1.66
N ILE A 583 -10.80 -15.74 -1.80
CA ILE A 583 -10.02 -15.47 -3.04
C ILE A 583 -9.19 -16.71 -3.45
N GLY A 584 -9.57 -17.90 -2.99
CA GLY A 584 -8.82 -19.13 -3.27
C GLY A 584 -9.63 -20.21 -3.99
N THR A 585 -8.92 -21.08 -4.70
CA THR A 585 -9.42 -22.34 -5.26
C THR A 585 -9.26 -23.48 -4.24
N PRO A 586 -10.24 -24.39 -4.07
CA PRO A 586 -11.54 -24.49 -4.75
C PRO A 586 -12.67 -23.74 -4.02
N ALA A 587 -13.78 -23.49 -4.75
CA ALA A 587 -15.02 -22.99 -4.18
C ALA A 587 -15.51 -23.89 -3.04
N VAL A 588 -15.85 -23.28 -1.91
CA VAL A 588 -16.14 -23.98 -0.67
C VAL A 588 -17.63 -24.26 -0.54
N THR A 589 -17.96 -25.53 -0.41
CA THR A 589 -19.21 -25.95 0.25
C THR A 589 -19.02 -25.81 1.76
N ALA A 590 -19.78 -24.92 2.39
CA ALA A 590 -19.89 -24.86 3.82
C ALA A 590 -21.37 -24.71 4.18
N ALA A 591 -21.96 -25.69 4.84
CA ALA A 591 -23.36 -25.59 5.27
C ALA A 591 -23.47 -24.62 6.46
N ASN A 592 -22.56 -24.76 7.43
CA ASN A 592 -22.54 -23.96 8.65
C ASN A 592 -21.23 -23.18 8.79
N THR A 593 -21.29 -21.86 8.82
CA THR A 593 -20.12 -20.98 8.97
C THR A 593 -20.30 -20.00 10.11
N SER A 594 -19.19 -19.67 10.78
CA SER A 594 -19.18 -18.64 11.81
C SER A 594 -17.88 -17.83 11.79
N GLY A 595 -17.89 -16.52 11.97
CA GLY A 595 -16.65 -15.73 11.99
C GLY A 595 -15.82 -16.10 13.22
N ILE A 596 -16.46 -15.97 14.39
CA ILE A 596 -15.94 -16.46 15.67
C ILE A 596 -16.96 -17.46 16.25
N ARG A 597 -16.48 -18.64 16.64
CA ARG A 597 -17.26 -19.64 17.38
C ARG A 597 -16.70 -19.78 18.79
N THR A 598 -17.57 -19.85 19.79
CA THR A 598 -17.18 -20.24 21.15
C THR A 598 -18.01 -21.41 21.66
N LEU A 599 -17.40 -22.25 22.50
CA LEU A 599 -18.10 -23.33 23.21
C LEU A 599 -17.60 -23.43 24.66
N ASN A 600 -18.51 -23.28 25.62
CA ASN A 600 -18.21 -23.25 27.06
C ASN A 600 -17.19 -22.15 27.41
N VAL A 601 -17.45 -20.93 26.95
CA VAL A 601 -16.64 -19.74 27.25
C VAL A 601 -17.44 -18.82 28.17
N ASN A 602 -17.12 -18.86 29.47
CA ASN A 602 -17.69 -18.01 30.52
C ASN A 602 -16.65 -17.09 31.18
N ALA A 603 -15.50 -16.90 30.53
CA ALA A 603 -14.49 -15.94 30.95
C ALA A 603 -15.00 -14.49 30.83
N THR A 604 -14.89 -13.73 31.91
CA THR A 604 -15.26 -12.30 31.97
C THR A 604 -14.28 -11.38 31.26
N ASN A 605 -13.05 -11.86 31.01
CA ASN A 605 -12.00 -11.16 30.27
C ASN A 605 -11.83 -11.73 28.84
N PHE A 606 -12.92 -12.17 28.23
CA PHE A 606 -12.95 -12.53 26.80
C PHE A 606 -13.33 -11.30 25.98
N HIS A 607 -12.35 -10.70 25.30
CA HIS A 607 -12.51 -9.44 24.58
C HIS A 607 -12.48 -9.64 23.07
N VAL A 608 -13.45 -9.07 22.36
CA VAL A 608 -13.51 -9.01 20.89
C VAL A 608 -13.62 -7.56 20.47
N ILE A 609 -12.52 -6.99 19.98
CA ILE A 609 -12.39 -5.53 19.82
C ILE A 609 -11.90 -5.18 18.42
N HIS A 610 -12.53 -4.20 17.76
CA HIS A 610 -12.02 -3.64 16.51
C HIS A 610 -11.71 -4.70 15.44
N ASN A 611 -12.48 -5.78 15.34
CA ASN A 611 -12.27 -6.77 14.28
C ASN A 611 -13.21 -6.49 13.11
N THR A 612 -12.82 -6.96 11.93
CA THR A 612 -13.74 -7.11 10.81
C THR A 612 -14.08 -8.59 10.68
N ILE A 613 -15.33 -8.95 10.95
CA ILE A 613 -15.80 -10.33 11.16
C ILE A 613 -16.88 -10.66 10.13
N PHE A 614 -16.53 -11.52 9.17
CA PHE A 614 -17.48 -12.11 8.26
C PHE A 614 -17.87 -13.52 8.70
N GLY A 615 -19.17 -13.75 8.85
CA GLY A 615 -19.75 -15.04 9.21
C GLY A 615 -19.65 -16.13 8.15
N GLY A 616 -19.11 -15.82 6.97
CA GLY A 616 -18.89 -16.77 5.88
C GLY A 616 -20.10 -16.96 4.96
N ILE A 617 -19.92 -17.78 3.94
CA ILE A 617 -20.90 -18.03 2.86
C ILE A 617 -21.85 -19.20 3.13
N GLY A 618 -22.02 -19.59 4.40
CA GLY A 618 -22.86 -20.73 4.78
C GLY A 618 -24.27 -20.66 4.21
N SER A 619 -24.81 -21.79 3.74
CA SER A 619 -26.18 -21.89 3.21
C SER A 619 -27.23 -22.14 4.31
N THR A 620 -26.87 -22.92 5.34
CA THR A 620 -27.73 -23.19 6.50
C THR A 620 -27.46 -22.14 7.57
N ASP A 621 -26.24 -22.09 8.10
CA ASP A 621 -25.86 -21.15 9.16
C ASP A 621 -24.77 -20.22 8.64
N SER A 622 -24.95 -18.92 8.84
CA SER A 622 -23.89 -17.91 8.68
C SER A 622 -23.95 -16.96 9.88
N PHE A 623 -23.00 -17.12 10.79
CA PHE A 623 -22.96 -16.38 12.04
C PHE A 623 -21.76 -15.45 12.13
N GLY A 624 -21.94 -14.16 12.43
CA GLY A 624 -20.80 -13.30 12.72
C GLY A 624 -20.03 -13.81 13.94
N ILE A 625 -20.69 -13.84 15.09
CA ILE A 625 -20.22 -14.47 16.33
C ILE A 625 -21.28 -15.46 16.80
N SER A 626 -20.87 -16.71 17.04
CA SER A 626 -21.74 -17.77 17.59
C SER A 626 -21.17 -18.31 18.88
N SER A 627 -21.91 -18.17 19.98
CA SER A 627 -21.47 -18.52 21.33
C SER A 627 -22.38 -19.59 21.91
N LEU A 628 -21.78 -20.74 22.25
CA LEU A 628 -22.49 -21.94 22.65
C LEU A 628 -22.04 -22.41 24.05
N GLY A 629 -22.89 -23.12 24.79
CA GLY A 629 -22.49 -23.84 26.00
C GLY A 629 -22.90 -23.16 27.30
N LEU A 630 -21.98 -22.81 28.19
CA LEU A 630 -22.30 -22.25 29.52
C LEU A 630 -21.92 -20.77 29.63
N GLY A 631 -22.83 -19.98 30.24
CA GLY A 631 -22.66 -18.61 30.76
C GLY A 631 -21.81 -17.64 29.92
N ILE A 632 -22.39 -16.87 29.01
CA ILE A 632 -21.59 -16.07 28.06
C ILE A 632 -21.33 -14.66 28.62
N GLU A 633 -20.07 -14.34 28.92
CA GLU A 633 -19.65 -13.06 29.53
C GLU A 633 -18.77 -12.21 28.59
N HIS A 634 -18.96 -12.36 27.27
CA HIS A 634 -18.12 -11.73 26.26
C HIS A 634 -18.17 -10.19 26.28
N LYS A 635 -17.03 -9.56 25.97
CA LYS A 635 -16.86 -8.11 25.83
C LYS A 635 -16.66 -7.75 24.36
N ILE A 636 -17.72 -7.39 23.65
CA ILE A 636 -17.74 -7.20 22.19
C ILE A 636 -17.87 -5.70 21.87
N ALA A 637 -16.77 -5.11 21.38
CA ALA A 637 -16.69 -3.66 21.14
C ALA A 637 -16.13 -3.27 19.76
N ASN A 638 -16.77 -2.30 19.10
CA ASN A 638 -16.26 -1.62 17.90
C ASN A 638 -15.92 -2.53 16.71
N ASN A 639 -16.62 -3.65 16.54
CA ASN A 639 -16.39 -4.58 15.44
C ASN A 639 -17.31 -4.27 14.24
N GLN A 640 -16.82 -4.55 13.03
CA GLN A 640 -17.65 -4.73 11.84
C GLN A 640 -18.08 -6.21 11.83
N ILE A 641 -19.36 -6.51 11.94
CA ILE A 641 -19.86 -7.89 12.01
C ILE A 641 -20.97 -8.07 10.99
N PHE A 642 -20.81 -9.06 10.12
CA PHE A 642 -21.77 -9.33 9.05
C PHE A 642 -21.82 -10.81 8.69
N ALA A 643 -22.90 -11.21 8.03
CA ALA A 643 -23.16 -12.59 7.64
C ALA A 643 -23.57 -12.68 6.16
N ASN A 644 -23.81 -13.90 5.69
CA ASN A 644 -24.45 -14.16 4.41
C ASN A 644 -25.97 -13.97 4.57
N SER A 645 -26.53 -12.92 3.98
CA SER A 645 -27.96 -12.61 4.04
C SER A 645 -28.85 -13.65 3.35
N SER A 646 -28.29 -14.53 2.51
CA SER A 646 -29.00 -15.62 1.84
C SER A 646 -29.03 -16.94 2.64
N ALA A 647 -28.34 -17.00 3.79
CA ALA A 647 -28.34 -18.19 4.65
C ALA A 647 -29.69 -18.37 5.36
N THR A 648 -30.07 -19.63 5.64
CA THR A 648 -31.29 -19.94 6.42
C THR A 648 -31.27 -19.25 7.79
N ASN A 649 -30.16 -19.36 8.50
CA ASN A 649 -29.87 -18.65 9.74
C ASN A 649 -28.74 -17.65 9.49
N SER A 650 -29.11 -16.43 9.12
CA SER A 650 -28.18 -15.32 8.91
C SER A 650 -28.18 -14.38 10.12
N ILE A 651 -27.19 -14.54 11.02
CA ILE A 651 -27.23 -13.89 12.34
C ILE A 651 -25.89 -13.22 12.65
N CYS A 652 -25.88 -11.92 12.97
CA CYS A 652 -24.64 -11.26 13.34
C CYS A 652 -24.11 -11.71 14.72
N LEU A 653 -24.98 -11.75 15.74
CA LEU A 653 -24.65 -12.21 17.09
C LEU A 653 -25.61 -13.33 17.53
N ASN A 654 -25.10 -14.55 17.68
CA ASN A 654 -25.88 -15.70 18.14
C ASN A 654 -25.38 -16.18 19.51
N PHE A 655 -26.24 -16.14 20.52
CA PHE A 655 -25.94 -16.60 21.88
C PHE A 655 -26.85 -17.77 22.26
N THR A 656 -26.28 -18.86 22.74
CA THR A 656 -27.02 -20.00 23.29
C THR A 656 -26.21 -20.61 24.43
N PRO A 657 -26.50 -20.30 25.71
CA PRO A 657 -27.72 -19.70 26.27
C PRO A 657 -27.74 -18.17 26.19
N VAL A 658 -28.68 -17.55 26.92
CA VAL A 658 -28.72 -16.09 27.10
C VAL A 658 -27.40 -15.60 27.74
N PRO A 659 -26.85 -14.45 27.30
CA PRO A 659 -25.67 -13.85 27.92
C PRO A 659 -25.82 -13.59 29.41
N GLY A 660 -24.69 -13.67 30.13
CA GLY A 660 -24.60 -13.43 31.56
C GLY A 660 -24.58 -11.94 31.94
N ALA A 661 -24.50 -11.69 33.24
CA ALA A 661 -24.72 -10.37 33.82
C ALA A 661 -23.68 -9.33 33.37
N SER A 662 -22.45 -9.78 33.07
CA SER A 662 -21.31 -8.95 32.71
C SER A 662 -21.09 -8.86 31.20
N ALA A 663 -21.92 -9.47 30.36
CA ALA A 663 -21.78 -9.37 28.91
C ALA A 663 -21.87 -7.91 28.43
N GLU A 664 -21.03 -7.55 27.47
CA GLU A 664 -21.01 -6.21 26.85
C GLU A 664 -21.10 -6.31 25.32
N VAL A 665 -22.00 -5.53 24.73
CA VAL A 665 -22.18 -5.38 23.28
C VAL A 665 -22.34 -3.90 22.94
N LYS A 666 -21.24 -3.25 22.54
CA LYS A 666 -21.21 -1.79 22.35
C LYS A 666 -20.42 -1.33 21.13
N GLY A 667 -20.86 -0.27 20.45
CA GLY A 667 -20.10 0.34 19.35
C GLY A 667 -19.94 -0.52 18.10
N ASN A 668 -20.61 -1.68 17.99
CA ASN A 668 -20.44 -2.60 16.86
C ASN A 668 -21.34 -2.19 15.70
N ASN A 669 -20.87 -2.33 14.47
CA ASN A 669 -21.70 -2.22 13.28
C ASN A 669 -22.11 -3.62 12.80
N LEU A 670 -23.41 -3.90 12.82
CA LEU A 670 -24.02 -5.19 12.50
C LEU A 670 -24.84 -5.07 11.22
N PHE A 671 -24.43 -5.75 10.15
CA PHE A 671 -25.04 -5.55 8.83
C PHE A 671 -25.04 -6.81 7.97
N ASN A 672 -25.79 -6.78 6.87
CA ASN A 672 -25.98 -7.91 5.93
C ASN A 672 -26.37 -9.25 6.60
N CYS A 673 -27.01 -9.21 7.77
CA CYS A 673 -27.59 -10.35 8.46
C CYS A 673 -29.11 -10.17 8.57
N THR A 674 -29.89 -11.26 8.53
CA THR A 674 -31.35 -11.17 8.68
C THR A 674 -31.76 -10.90 10.13
N ILE A 675 -30.92 -11.30 11.10
CA ILE A 675 -31.09 -11.04 12.52
C ILE A 675 -29.80 -10.43 13.09
N LEU A 676 -29.89 -9.23 13.69
CA LEU A 676 -28.70 -8.56 14.27
C LEU A 676 -28.21 -9.30 15.52
N GLY A 677 -29.12 -9.74 16.39
CA GLY A 677 -28.79 -10.54 17.56
C GLY A 677 -29.86 -11.58 17.89
N LYS A 678 -29.46 -12.73 18.44
CA LYS A 678 -30.37 -13.82 18.82
C LYS A 678 -29.94 -14.46 20.13
N THR A 679 -30.92 -14.75 20.97
CA THR A 679 -30.83 -15.68 22.10
C THR A 679 -31.86 -16.80 21.93
N PRO A 680 -31.88 -17.85 22.78
CA PRO A 680 -32.92 -18.89 22.68
C PRO A 680 -34.35 -18.35 22.89
N LEU A 681 -34.49 -17.18 23.51
CA LEU A 681 -35.78 -16.58 23.85
C LEU A 681 -36.24 -15.51 22.86
N PHE A 682 -35.31 -14.70 22.34
CA PHE A 682 -35.66 -13.50 21.58
C PHE A 682 -34.70 -13.23 20.42
N ASN A 683 -35.22 -12.55 19.40
CA ASN A 683 -34.44 -11.85 18.39
C ASN A 683 -34.28 -10.38 18.82
N PHE A 684 -33.14 -9.79 18.49
CA PHE A 684 -32.73 -8.44 18.89
C PHE A 684 -32.35 -7.62 17.65
N GLY A 685 -32.73 -6.34 17.67
CA GLY A 685 -32.43 -5.39 16.62
C GLY A 685 -32.42 -3.95 17.15
N LEU A 686 -32.36 -2.99 16.22
CA LEU A 686 -32.31 -1.55 16.51
C LEU A 686 -33.65 -0.82 16.28
N SER A 687 -34.74 -1.56 16.08
CA SER A 687 -36.05 -0.99 15.74
C SER A 687 -36.69 -0.16 16.86
N CYS A 688 -36.24 -0.31 18.10
CA CYS A 688 -36.87 0.28 19.28
C CYS A 688 -36.45 1.72 19.58
N LEU A 689 -35.13 2.00 19.53
CA LEU A 689 -34.54 3.24 20.05
C LEU A 689 -33.69 3.97 19.01
N GLY A 690 -33.71 3.51 17.76
CA GLY A 690 -32.97 4.11 16.65
C GLY A 690 -31.64 3.42 16.34
N ASN A 691 -31.07 3.83 15.20
CA ASN A 691 -29.77 3.38 14.69
C ASN A 691 -28.87 4.62 14.62
N PRO A 692 -27.86 4.76 15.51
CA PRO A 692 -27.37 3.75 16.45
C PRO A 692 -28.16 3.64 17.76
N GLY A 693 -28.07 2.49 18.43
CA GLY A 693 -28.76 2.25 19.69
C GLY A 693 -28.42 0.92 20.38
N PRO A 694 -29.03 0.63 21.54
CA PRO A 694 -28.94 -0.68 22.17
C PRO A 694 -29.70 -1.74 21.36
N LEU A 695 -29.20 -2.98 21.35
CA LEU A 695 -29.90 -4.10 20.72
C LEU A 695 -30.99 -4.64 21.66
N ARG A 696 -32.26 -4.49 21.25
CA ARG A 696 -33.42 -4.88 22.04
C ARG A 696 -34.36 -5.81 21.28
N ASN A 697 -35.13 -6.59 22.03
CA ASN A 697 -36.21 -7.39 21.47
C ASN A 697 -37.30 -6.52 20.84
N ALA A 698 -38.19 -7.12 20.04
CA ALA A 698 -39.26 -6.39 19.35
C ALA A 698 -40.23 -5.65 20.30
N ALA A 699 -40.36 -6.11 21.56
CA ALA A 699 -41.15 -5.46 22.60
C ALA A 699 -40.41 -4.31 23.31
N CYS A 700 -39.13 -4.10 23.00
CA CYS A 700 -38.27 -3.05 23.57
C CYS A 700 -38.05 -3.15 25.10
N THR A 701 -38.31 -4.31 25.70
CA THR A 701 -38.24 -4.56 27.14
C THR A 701 -37.00 -5.32 27.59
N THR A 702 -36.31 -5.99 26.66
CA THR A 702 -35.17 -6.85 26.98
C THR A 702 -33.96 -6.48 26.12
N ASP A 703 -32.84 -6.24 26.78
CA ASP A 703 -31.53 -6.00 26.17
C ASP A 703 -30.82 -7.32 25.86
N ILE A 704 -30.02 -7.36 24.79
CA ILE A 704 -29.24 -8.56 24.42
C ILE A 704 -28.16 -8.89 25.47
N ALA A 705 -27.64 -7.86 26.14
CA ALA A 705 -26.61 -7.95 27.15
C ALA A 705 -26.96 -7.00 28.30
N SER A 706 -26.87 -7.48 29.54
CA SER A 706 -27.25 -6.72 30.73
C SER A 706 -26.12 -5.86 31.31
N GLY A 707 -24.86 -6.13 30.97
CA GLY A 707 -23.72 -5.37 31.46
C GLY A 707 -23.63 -4.01 30.76
N VAL A 708 -23.27 -4.01 29.48
CA VAL A 708 -23.31 -2.79 28.64
C VAL A 708 -23.92 -3.14 27.28
N ASN A 709 -24.93 -2.38 26.86
CA ASN A 709 -25.54 -2.50 25.54
C ASN A 709 -25.79 -1.09 25.00
N ALA A 710 -24.93 -0.59 24.11
CA ALA A 710 -24.98 0.82 23.69
C ALA A 710 -24.40 1.07 22.31
N GLN A 711 -25.00 2.01 21.57
CA GLN A 711 -24.49 2.57 20.31
C GLN A 711 -24.02 1.50 19.32
N ASN A 712 -24.82 0.46 19.11
CA ASN A 712 -24.61 -0.45 18.00
C ASN A 712 -25.26 0.13 16.74
N PHE A 713 -24.63 -0.09 15.61
CA PHE A 713 -24.98 0.45 14.30
C PHE A 713 -25.51 -0.68 13.40
N SER A 714 -26.27 -0.30 12.38
CA SER A 714 -26.60 -1.19 11.28
C SER A 714 -26.58 -0.41 9.96
N ALA A 715 -25.39 -0.29 9.38
CA ALA A 715 -25.17 0.37 8.10
C ALA A 715 -24.17 -0.45 7.28
N ASN A 716 -24.48 -0.71 6.01
CA ASN A 716 -23.57 -1.42 5.13
C ASN A 716 -22.38 -0.50 4.78
N PRO A 717 -21.14 -0.85 5.16
CA PRO A 717 -19.97 -0.14 4.66
C PRO A 717 -19.72 -0.51 3.20
N PHE A 718 -18.99 0.34 2.48
CA PHE A 718 -18.47 0.00 1.17
C PHE A 718 -17.09 -0.65 1.32
N PHE A 719 -16.99 -1.94 1.01
CA PHE A 719 -15.71 -2.62 0.92
C PHE A 719 -15.13 -2.51 -0.49
N LEU A 720 -13.85 -2.18 -0.57
CA LEU A 720 -13.11 -2.21 -1.83
C LEU A 720 -13.11 -3.65 -2.40
N PRO A 721 -13.15 -3.80 -3.74
CA PRO A 721 -12.98 -5.10 -4.37
C PRO A 721 -11.67 -5.74 -3.91
N ALA A 722 -11.73 -7.01 -3.50
CA ALA A 722 -10.55 -7.70 -3.03
C ALA A 722 -9.59 -7.99 -4.18
N THR A 723 -8.34 -7.53 -4.05
CA THR A 723 -7.29 -7.69 -5.09
C THR A 723 -6.28 -8.79 -4.76
N GLY A 724 -6.38 -9.41 -3.59
CA GLY A 724 -5.47 -10.45 -3.13
C GLY A 724 -5.75 -10.89 -1.69
N PRO A 725 -5.10 -11.96 -1.19
CA PRO A 725 -5.41 -12.62 0.08
C PRO A 725 -5.22 -11.75 1.34
N LEU A 726 -4.61 -10.57 1.23
CA LEU A 726 -4.42 -9.63 2.34
C LEU A 726 -5.27 -8.35 2.21
N ASN A 727 -6.07 -8.23 1.15
CA ASN A 727 -6.75 -6.99 0.77
C ASN A 727 -8.28 -7.10 0.78
N TYR A 728 -8.85 -8.16 1.36
CA TYR A 728 -10.30 -8.26 1.49
C TYR A 728 -10.81 -7.51 2.73
N PHE A 729 -12.05 -7.02 2.65
CA PHE A 729 -12.72 -6.19 3.66
C PHE A 729 -11.98 -4.89 4.03
N GLN A 730 -11.22 -4.33 3.08
CA GLN A 730 -10.72 -2.97 3.19
C GLN A 730 -11.87 -1.99 2.94
N LEU A 731 -12.04 -1.02 3.83
CA LEU A 731 -13.07 0.02 3.70
C LEU A 731 -12.69 0.99 2.58
N GLY A 732 -13.63 1.30 1.69
CA GLY A 732 -13.44 2.29 0.63
C GLY A 732 -13.71 3.72 1.10
N GLY A 733 -12.87 4.64 0.64
CA GLY A 733 -12.97 6.09 0.84
C GLY A 733 -12.76 6.86 -0.47
N GLY A 734 -13.02 8.16 -0.46
CA GLY A 734 -12.80 9.02 -1.63
C GLY A 734 -13.95 8.98 -2.64
N SER A 735 -13.71 8.47 -3.86
CA SER A 735 -14.71 8.45 -4.96
C SER A 735 -15.84 7.42 -4.78
N THR A 736 -15.69 6.48 -3.84
CA THR A 736 -16.71 5.49 -3.43
C THR A 736 -16.76 5.39 -1.89
N PRO A 737 -17.24 6.42 -1.20
CA PRO A 737 -17.12 6.53 0.25
C PRO A 737 -18.14 5.66 0.98
N SER A 738 -17.72 5.04 2.09
CA SER A 738 -18.64 4.39 3.03
C SER A 738 -19.49 5.42 3.78
N ALA A 739 -20.69 5.05 4.23
CA ALA A 739 -21.50 5.92 5.09
C ALA A 739 -20.78 6.19 6.43
N CYS A 740 -20.80 7.43 6.93
CA CYS A 740 -20.07 7.78 8.16
C CYS A 740 -20.50 6.92 9.37
N THR A 741 -21.79 6.60 9.47
CA THR A 741 -22.35 5.74 10.52
C THR A 741 -21.95 4.26 10.43
N SER A 742 -21.34 3.85 9.32
CA SER A 742 -20.83 2.48 9.15
C SER A 742 -19.36 2.35 9.55
N VAL A 743 -18.60 3.45 9.57
CA VAL A 743 -17.14 3.43 9.76
C VAL A 743 -16.67 4.20 10.98
N TYR A 744 -17.44 5.20 11.43
CA TYR A 744 -17.18 5.97 12.64
C TYR A 744 -18.30 5.81 13.66
N GLY A 745 -18.02 6.18 14.90
CA GLY A 745 -19.00 6.08 15.99
C GLY A 745 -18.59 5.11 17.09
N GLY A 746 -17.42 4.49 16.99
CA GLY A 746 -16.89 3.59 18.01
C GLY A 746 -16.74 4.26 19.38
N LEU A 747 -16.74 3.44 20.43
CA LEU A 747 -16.61 3.85 21.81
C LEU A 747 -15.22 3.55 22.35
N ASP A 748 -14.70 4.34 23.28
CA ASP A 748 -13.58 3.86 24.09
C ASP A 748 -14.03 2.64 24.88
N PRO A 749 -13.45 1.45 24.66
CA PRO A 749 -13.84 0.28 25.42
C PRO A 749 -13.54 0.44 26.93
N LEU A 750 -12.60 1.32 27.31
CA LEU A 750 -12.08 1.55 28.66
C LEU A 750 -11.61 0.26 29.36
N TYR A 751 -11.17 -0.72 28.58
CA TYR A 751 -10.60 -1.94 29.13
C TYR A 751 -9.21 -1.67 29.70
N ALA A 752 -8.80 -2.53 30.62
CA ALA A 752 -7.63 -2.33 31.45
C ALA A 752 -6.35 -2.02 30.64
N PRO A 753 -5.41 -1.24 31.19
CA PRO A 753 -4.24 -0.73 30.46
C PRO A 753 -3.32 -1.81 29.89
N TYR A 754 -3.32 -3.02 30.46
CA TYR A 754 -2.53 -4.14 29.93
C TYR A 754 -3.01 -4.60 28.54
N LEU A 755 -4.20 -4.19 28.11
CA LEU A 755 -4.75 -4.48 26.79
C LEU A 755 -4.47 -3.34 25.80
N ILE A 756 -3.21 -2.91 25.65
CA ILE A 756 -2.82 -1.85 24.70
C ILE A 756 -3.03 -2.22 23.22
N VAL A 757 -3.32 -3.48 22.91
CA VAL A 757 -3.43 -3.99 21.53
C VAL A 757 -4.54 -3.33 20.72
N TYR A 758 -5.54 -2.71 21.35
CA TYR A 758 -6.64 -2.03 20.64
C TYR A 758 -6.36 -0.55 20.33
N GLN A 759 -5.27 0.04 20.83
CA GLN A 759 -4.94 1.47 20.64
C GLN A 759 -4.45 1.79 19.23
N ASN A 760 -3.86 0.81 18.57
CA ASN A 760 -3.49 0.91 17.16
C ASN A 760 -4.44 0.06 16.33
N ASP A 761 -4.58 0.42 15.05
CA ASP A 761 -5.29 -0.38 14.07
C ASP A 761 -4.43 -1.56 13.60
N LYS A 762 -5.00 -2.36 12.69
CA LYS A 762 -4.32 -3.53 12.11
C LYS A 762 -2.98 -3.20 11.43
N ASN A 763 -2.81 -1.99 10.89
CA ASN A 763 -1.60 -1.56 10.22
C ASN A 763 -0.60 -0.89 11.19
N GLY A 764 -0.91 -0.83 12.48
CA GLY A 764 -0.07 -0.19 13.49
C GLY A 764 -0.23 1.34 13.56
N THR A 765 -1.22 1.90 12.87
CA THR A 765 -1.56 3.32 12.96
C THR A 765 -2.32 3.57 14.26
N ALA A 766 -1.95 4.61 15.01
CA ALA A 766 -2.69 4.98 16.20
C ALA A 766 -4.13 5.32 15.84
N ARG A 767 -5.09 4.78 16.60
CA ARG A 767 -6.50 5.11 16.43
C ARG A 767 -6.74 6.53 16.91
N THR A 768 -7.34 7.33 16.06
CA THR A 768 -7.62 8.74 16.34
C THR A 768 -8.97 8.88 17.02
N SER A 769 -9.03 9.71 18.07
CA SER A 769 -10.30 10.22 18.57
C SER A 769 -10.74 11.34 17.62
N ASN A 770 -11.56 11.00 16.62
CA ASN A 770 -12.07 12.01 15.71
C ASN A 770 -13.04 12.94 16.45
N VAL A 771 -12.54 14.10 16.87
CA VAL A 771 -13.33 15.26 17.29
C VAL A 771 -13.81 16.12 16.10
N SER A 772 -13.47 15.71 14.88
CA SER A 772 -13.85 16.35 13.60
C SER A 772 -13.83 15.26 12.52
N PRO A 773 -14.85 15.14 11.65
CA PRO A 773 -15.47 16.25 10.95
C PRO A 773 -16.77 16.76 11.57
N THR A 774 -17.11 18.01 11.24
CA THR A 774 -18.47 18.55 11.37
C THR A 774 -19.44 17.64 10.63
N PHE A 775 -20.33 16.94 11.35
CA PHE A 775 -21.40 15.99 10.94
C PHE A 775 -21.09 14.48 10.95
N PRO A 776 -22.04 13.64 11.42
CA PRO A 776 -22.48 13.55 12.79
C PRO A 776 -22.00 12.22 13.38
N VAL A 777 -20.88 12.25 14.10
CA VAL A 777 -20.58 11.14 15.02
C VAL A 777 -21.66 11.17 16.12
N PRO A 778 -22.36 10.06 16.39
CA PRO A 778 -23.46 10.05 17.36
C PRO A 778 -23.04 10.56 18.73
N LEU A 779 -23.95 11.27 19.42
CA LEU A 779 -23.71 11.80 20.76
C LEU A 779 -23.24 10.66 21.70
N GLY A 780 -22.13 10.89 22.40
CA GLY A 780 -21.51 9.91 23.31
C GLY A 780 -20.48 8.97 22.67
N SER A 781 -20.18 9.10 21.38
CA SER A 781 -19.08 8.39 20.72
C SER A 781 -17.73 9.08 20.95
N PHE A 782 -16.64 8.31 20.91
CA PHE A 782 -15.26 8.81 20.94
C PHE A 782 -14.69 9.07 19.53
N GLY A 783 -15.48 8.86 18.47
CA GLY A 783 -15.05 9.06 17.09
C GLY A 783 -14.14 7.96 16.54
N TYR A 784 -13.96 6.85 17.27
CA TYR A 784 -13.11 5.74 16.80
C TYR A 784 -13.66 5.09 15.53
N SER A 785 -12.75 4.67 14.67
CA SER A 785 -13.07 3.83 13.53
C SER A 785 -13.57 2.45 14.00
N ILE A 786 -14.64 1.97 13.38
CA ILE A 786 -15.24 0.67 13.63
C ILE A 786 -14.59 -0.38 12.71
N GLY A 787 -14.08 -1.47 13.28
CA GLY A 787 -13.42 -2.55 12.55
C GLY A 787 -11.89 -2.57 12.64
N ALA A 788 -11.26 -3.47 11.88
CA ALA A 788 -9.82 -3.74 11.96
C ALA A 788 -8.90 -2.60 11.55
N TYR A 789 -9.37 -1.74 10.64
CA TYR A 789 -8.57 -0.65 10.09
C TYR A 789 -9.00 0.69 10.68
N GLU A 790 -8.06 1.61 10.79
CA GLU A 790 -8.40 3.03 10.95
C GLU A 790 -8.93 3.56 9.63
N PHE A 791 -10.10 4.18 9.66
CA PHE A 791 -10.68 4.82 8.48
C PHE A 791 -10.17 6.26 8.41
N ASN A 792 -9.35 6.55 7.39
CA ASN A 792 -8.78 7.87 7.14
C ASN A 792 -9.38 8.54 5.90
N GLY A 793 -10.51 8.03 5.39
CA GLY A 793 -11.15 8.50 4.16
C GLY A 793 -12.27 9.51 4.42
N VAL A 794 -12.73 10.16 3.35
CA VAL A 794 -14.01 10.90 3.37
C VAL A 794 -15.15 9.87 3.36
N CYS A 795 -16.11 10.03 4.26
CA CYS A 795 -17.35 9.25 4.32
C CYS A 795 -18.55 10.09 3.85
N GLN A 796 -19.66 9.43 3.50
CA GLN A 796 -20.93 10.05 3.08
C GLN A 796 -21.94 10.16 4.22
#